data_AF-A0A7K0EPX6-F1
#
_entry.id   AF-A0A7K0EPX6-F1
#
_cell.length_a   1.000
_cell.length_b   1.000
_cell.length_c   1.000
_cell.angle_alpha   90.00
_cell.angle_beta   90.00
_cell.angle_gamma   90.00
#
_symmetry.space_group_name_H-M   'P 1'
#
loop_
_entity.id
_entity.type
_entity.pdbx_description
1 polymer ?
#
loop_
_entity_poly.entity_id
_entity_poly.type
_entity_poly.pdbx_seq_one_letter_code
_entity_poly.pdbx_strand_id
1 'polypeptide(L)'
;MAVPFIRFTPPYDVHLLRGQSFQLISDGLRAPDNSPFVDLLKIGNSYPGPYIDAHPTHEYRFRFSFDETKAADFGIHVSNPVADPRKPDCLIRLDATEPALAENRIRNFYVYAQVIDTHGTPSPDDDLMNETAIRIHIHTAIAEVWLTPNPLTIYQGLYYRAELYARFDDGCIAKIGNSLFQGNHGSGFRYNISPAITVAWDSDTPGFIGSGFDTLRPQNLSGTHRISAEVSYNGTTLPPVRADVVISEMLTNKTSLRAELVATGFGPGFSKLDSVPNLLFLSEGFTEDQEFEFKSLVADYVYDLVSKKITSPFNLLKGSINYWMVFIPSREPGLATYGEQRVTEETNSINLVQLEGTTIPFIEKPVNLPVSDWTINHLLYFVGLPARFEGNSPDELLAEKWKATTNLTDGQVDDLIENNPQLVEEWKYYAERRLPDVPDTALGVRVNDYTAARYDDDYNMINLDAKRTHRDYLDDFFYGLRDAANNPVGRTFIKSPQSTPEPTLPQGKDWDNIVIITAFKRGRAQNEDGYMFSNIGSQDFDELTGDLTHNRVSIEPVTMPFKIPPGLKGTITHEICHSFGLGDEYGESPPSNSFIKKPVNHPDVIGWAFANFEGDGASLDNYSNLQAKADLKILGTDGTPLLNPYHIKWRYHLMQKCGIVTAVSVNVSTLTLTLQPRQAAQFAAGSPVFLRKRKKDGFAYRISETTGSPPVSISLVLHPDPVPPEFVGDSTVRSIDPAQERVTIEKVVGFGATRQTVTLDLTLESGKAVLCQPGQSIRINQESRPGPIFTTFRSATGEIEKKAISPLLTISSVNASANQFTLNIPADFPDFLKTKTSNDDLIVYQPVDMPDGQRSLDYPHKEIIAKPVLDYLLVHSLPFNAHSGTEVIDTGSSTEIPSRLVPCCSKREREIIGLYSGGARSHGGIYHPAAQCMMRHHATKNGHVELCAVCRYTLINLIDPTQFGAFTTDYLNRKIYPD
;
A
#
# COMPACT_ATOMS: atom_id res chain seq x y z
N MET A 1 -1.99 28.74 -10.22
CA MET A 1 -2.32 27.34 -9.82
C MET A 1 -1.51 27.06 -8.57
N ALA A 2 -1.94 26.16 -7.68
CA ALA A 2 -1.04 25.75 -6.60
C ALA A 2 0.25 25.20 -7.21
N VAL A 3 1.39 25.63 -6.69
CA VAL A 3 2.69 25.16 -7.15
C VAL A 3 2.76 23.64 -6.92
N PRO A 4 3.12 22.84 -7.93
CA PRO A 4 3.17 21.39 -7.78
C PRO A 4 4.18 20.98 -6.71
N PHE A 5 3.95 19.82 -6.11
CA PHE A 5 4.99 19.19 -5.28
C PHE A 5 6.22 18.84 -6.12
N ILE A 6 7.40 18.94 -5.52
CA ILE A 6 8.70 18.62 -6.13
C ILE A 6 9.43 17.63 -5.25
N ARG A 7 10.08 16.61 -5.85
CA ARG A 7 10.83 15.59 -5.10
C ARG A 7 12.02 15.02 -5.86
N PHE A 8 12.96 14.44 -5.12
CA PHE A 8 13.98 13.58 -5.69
C PHE A 8 13.52 12.10 -5.68
N THR A 9 13.76 11.38 -6.78
CA THR A 9 13.39 9.97 -6.94
C THR A 9 14.50 9.21 -7.68
N PRO A 10 15.29 8.38 -6.99
CA PRO A 10 15.25 8.13 -5.54
C PRO A 10 15.76 9.34 -4.72
N PRO A 11 15.34 9.47 -3.45
CA PRO A 11 15.73 10.57 -2.57
C PRO A 11 17.06 10.33 -1.82
N TYR A 12 17.94 9.45 -2.32
CA TYR A 12 19.11 8.99 -1.57
C TYR A 12 20.25 10.00 -1.57
N ASP A 13 21.14 9.85 -0.58
CA ASP A 13 22.38 10.59 -0.53
C ASP A 13 23.31 10.18 -1.69
N VAL A 14 24.00 11.17 -2.25
CA VAL A 14 24.96 10.98 -3.34
C VAL A 14 26.36 11.08 -2.78
N HIS A 15 27.17 10.04 -2.97
CA HIS A 15 28.56 10.00 -2.50
C HIS A 15 29.50 10.24 -3.68
N LEU A 16 30.28 11.32 -3.61
CA LEU A 16 31.24 11.70 -4.64
C LEU A 16 32.67 11.64 -4.10
N LEU A 17 33.58 11.13 -4.92
CA LEU A 17 35.02 11.21 -4.72
C LEU A 17 35.55 12.49 -5.38
N ARG A 18 36.57 13.11 -4.78
CA ARG A 18 37.31 14.21 -5.40
C ARG A 18 37.77 13.82 -6.81
N GLY A 19 37.60 14.76 -7.76
CA GLY A 19 37.82 14.54 -9.19
C GLY A 19 36.60 14.02 -9.97
N GLN A 20 35.49 13.71 -9.30
CA GLN A 20 34.23 13.35 -9.99
C GLN A 20 33.38 14.57 -10.33
N SER A 21 32.51 14.37 -11.30
CA SER A 21 31.38 15.24 -11.62
C SER A 21 30.07 14.48 -11.47
N PHE A 22 29.00 15.20 -11.13
CA PHE A 22 27.65 14.68 -10.96
C PHE A 22 26.63 15.61 -11.61
N GLN A 23 25.70 15.05 -12.39
CA GLN A 23 24.66 15.79 -13.08
C GLN A 23 23.28 15.32 -12.62
N LEU A 24 22.40 16.24 -12.20
CA LEU A 24 21.11 15.93 -11.58
C LEU A 24 20.01 15.57 -12.59
N ILE A 25 19.99 16.23 -13.74
CA ILE A 25 19.02 16.01 -14.81
C ILE A 25 19.77 15.53 -16.04
N SER A 26 19.34 14.39 -16.58
CA SER A 26 20.00 13.75 -17.70
C SER A 26 19.34 14.05 -19.04
N ASP A 27 18.07 14.47 -19.07
CA ASP A 27 17.26 14.81 -20.26
C ASP A 27 17.65 14.02 -21.54
N GLY A 28 17.57 12.68 -21.44
CA GLY A 28 17.84 11.77 -22.55
C GLY A 28 19.30 11.34 -22.74
N LEU A 29 20.23 11.76 -21.88
CA LEU A 29 21.60 11.24 -21.84
C LEU A 29 21.62 9.76 -21.47
N ARG A 30 22.58 9.04 -22.06
CA ARG A 30 22.79 7.60 -21.85
C ARG A 30 24.22 7.34 -21.41
N ALA A 31 24.39 6.36 -20.54
CA ALA A 31 25.68 5.84 -20.15
C ALA A 31 26.43 5.23 -21.37
N PRO A 32 27.74 4.96 -21.28
CA PRO A 32 28.51 4.38 -22.38
C PRO A 32 27.97 3.04 -22.91
N ASP A 33 27.24 2.29 -22.08
CA ASP A 33 26.56 1.05 -22.44
C ASP A 33 25.10 1.26 -22.92
N ASN A 34 24.75 2.51 -23.25
CA ASN A 34 23.45 2.95 -23.74
C ASN A 34 22.29 2.85 -22.73
N SER A 35 22.56 2.54 -21.46
CA SER A 35 21.55 2.60 -20.39
C SER A 35 21.17 4.06 -20.06
N PRO A 36 19.89 4.37 -19.74
CA PRO A 36 19.49 5.72 -19.38
C PRO A 36 20.07 6.11 -18.01
N PHE A 37 20.50 7.36 -17.86
CA PHE A 37 20.73 7.94 -16.54
C PHE A 37 19.40 8.26 -15.84
N VAL A 38 19.45 8.47 -14.53
CA VAL A 38 18.28 8.87 -13.76
C VAL A 38 18.09 10.38 -13.84
N ASP A 39 16.91 10.80 -14.26
CA ASP A 39 16.41 12.14 -13.90
C ASP A 39 15.92 12.07 -12.46
N LEU A 40 16.74 12.56 -11.53
CA LEU A 40 16.43 12.45 -10.10
C LEU A 40 15.27 13.36 -9.73
N LEU A 41 15.09 14.48 -10.41
CA LEU A 41 14.04 15.43 -10.07
C LEU A 41 12.70 15.04 -10.69
N LYS A 42 11.62 15.17 -9.91
CA LYS A 42 10.23 15.05 -10.37
C LYS A 42 9.43 16.27 -9.94
N ILE A 43 8.56 16.74 -10.83
CA ILE A 43 7.58 17.80 -10.54
C ILE A 43 6.19 17.19 -10.72
N GLY A 44 5.44 17.11 -9.63
CA GLY A 44 4.28 16.21 -9.52
C GLY A 44 4.69 14.77 -9.81
N ASN A 45 4.04 14.16 -10.80
CA ASN A 45 4.35 12.81 -11.28
C ASN A 45 5.14 12.79 -12.61
N SER A 46 5.61 13.95 -13.06
CA SER A 46 6.27 14.13 -14.35
C SER A 46 7.76 14.44 -14.20
N TYR A 47 8.53 14.16 -15.26
CA TYR A 47 9.88 14.68 -15.38
C TYR A 47 9.85 16.21 -15.54
N PRO A 48 10.87 16.94 -15.05
CA PRO A 48 10.86 18.40 -14.97
C PRO A 48 10.70 19.07 -16.34
N GLY A 49 11.45 18.65 -17.36
CA GLY A 49 11.37 19.22 -18.71
C GLY A 49 9.95 19.17 -19.29
N PRO A 50 9.36 17.97 -19.47
CA PRO A 50 7.98 17.82 -19.95
C PRO A 50 6.94 18.56 -19.11
N TYR A 51 7.11 18.63 -17.78
CA TYR A 51 6.20 19.36 -16.91
C TYR A 51 6.25 20.88 -17.19
N ILE A 52 7.44 21.46 -17.24
CA ILE A 52 7.65 22.90 -17.45
C ILE A 52 7.24 23.33 -18.86
N ASP A 53 7.48 22.48 -19.86
CA ASP A 53 7.02 22.72 -21.23
C ASP A 53 5.48 22.78 -21.30
N ALA A 54 4.79 21.97 -20.49
CA ALA A 54 3.33 21.97 -20.38
C ALA A 54 2.76 23.12 -19.52
N HIS A 55 3.57 23.73 -18.65
CA HIS A 55 3.16 24.78 -17.73
C HIS A 55 4.04 26.03 -17.88
N PRO A 56 3.70 26.92 -18.85
CA PRO A 56 4.56 28.05 -19.22
C PRO A 56 4.80 29.08 -18.12
N THR A 57 3.96 29.10 -17.08
CA THR A 57 4.10 30.00 -15.92
C THR A 57 5.00 29.42 -14.83
N HIS A 58 5.36 28.14 -14.90
CA HIS A 58 6.25 27.51 -13.94
C HIS A 58 7.70 27.50 -14.44
N GLU A 59 8.62 27.63 -13.49
CA GLU A 59 10.05 27.36 -13.64
C GLU A 59 10.55 26.58 -12.42
N TYR A 60 11.74 25.99 -12.51
CA TYR A 60 12.44 25.50 -11.33
C TYR A 60 13.88 26.00 -11.29
N ARG A 61 14.46 26.06 -10.10
CA ARG A 61 15.84 26.49 -9.87
C ARG A 61 16.54 25.64 -8.82
N PHE A 62 17.86 25.64 -8.87
CA PHE A 62 18.71 25.01 -7.88
C PHE A 62 19.37 26.07 -6.99
N ARG A 63 19.58 25.74 -5.72
CA ARG A 63 20.42 26.50 -4.79
C ARG A 63 21.16 25.53 -3.86
N PHE A 64 22.17 26.03 -3.18
CA PHE A 64 23.05 25.22 -2.34
C PHE A 64 22.94 25.62 -0.87
N SER A 65 23.38 24.75 0.05
CA SER A 65 23.51 25.09 1.48
C SER A 65 24.70 26.01 1.78
N PHE A 66 25.51 26.33 0.77
CA PHE A 66 26.63 27.27 0.80
C PHE A 66 26.41 28.43 -0.18
N ASP A 67 27.26 29.46 -0.10
CA ASP A 67 27.29 30.58 -1.04
C ASP A 67 27.96 30.13 -2.35
N GLU A 68 27.17 30.02 -3.42
CA GLU A 68 27.64 29.56 -4.74
C GLU A 68 28.81 30.40 -5.29
N THR A 69 28.92 31.67 -4.91
CA THR A 69 30.03 32.54 -5.34
C THR A 69 31.37 32.10 -4.76
N LYS A 70 31.36 31.34 -3.66
CA LYS A 70 32.53 30.75 -3.00
C LYS A 70 32.75 29.28 -3.36
N ALA A 71 31.94 28.69 -4.25
CA ALA A 71 32.01 27.26 -4.56
C ALA A 71 33.44 26.79 -4.91
N ALA A 72 34.16 27.59 -5.69
CA ALA A 72 35.54 27.30 -6.11
C ALA A 72 36.52 27.24 -4.93
N ASP A 73 36.31 28.01 -3.86
CA ASP A 73 37.14 27.97 -2.65
C ASP A 73 37.01 26.63 -1.91
N PHE A 74 35.88 25.93 -2.12
CA PHE A 74 35.58 24.59 -1.59
C PHE A 74 36.00 23.47 -2.56
N GLY A 75 36.57 23.83 -3.71
CA GLY A 75 36.89 22.92 -4.81
C GLY A 75 35.64 22.30 -5.44
N ILE A 76 34.56 23.07 -5.52
CA ILE A 76 33.28 22.71 -6.12
C ILE A 76 33.00 23.67 -7.28
N HIS A 77 32.67 23.15 -8.44
CA HIS A 77 32.29 23.93 -9.62
C HIS A 77 30.88 23.57 -10.03
N VAL A 78 29.97 24.53 -9.97
CA VAL A 78 28.57 24.38 -10.39
C VAL A 78 28.39 25.02 -11.76
N SER A 79 27.65 24.35 -12.64
CA SER A 79 27.29 24.90 -13.94
C SER A 79 25.91 24.40 -14.40
N ASN A 80 25.22 25.20 -15.20
CA ASN A 80 24.01 24.80 -15.90
C ASN A 80 24.34 24.50 -17.37
N PRO A 81 24.33 23.22 -17.80
CA PRO A 81 24.61 22.86 -19.18
C PRO A 81 23.43 23.15 -20.14
N VAL A 82 22.25 23.49 -19.62
CA VAL A 82 21.04 23.76 -20.40
C VAL A 82 20.86 25.26 -20.60
N ALA A 83 20.61 25.67 -21.85
CA ALA A 83 20.48 27.09 -22.22
C ALA A 83 19.14 27.72 -21.78
N ASP A 84 18.10 26.91 -21.57
CA ASP A 84 16.80 27.38 -21.13
C ASP A 84 16.80 27.64 -19.61
N PRO A 85 16.68 28.90 -19.16
CA PRO A 85 16.75 29.25 -17.74
C PRO A 85 15.54 28.75 -16.94
N ARG A 86 14.44 28.36 -17.59
CA ARG A 86 13.24 27.83 -16.90
C ARG A 86 13.37 26.36 -16.51
N LYS A 87 14.24 25.64 -17.21
CA LYS A 87 14.55 24.23 -16.98
C LYS A 87 16.06 24.03 -16.84
N PRO A 88 16.69 24.69 -15.85
CA PRO A 88 18.11 24.54 -15.64
C PRO A 88 18.43 23.09 -15.32
N ASP A 89 19.64 22.66 -15.64
CA ASP A 89 20.23 21.47 -15.07
C ASP A 89 21.36 21.88 -14.10
N CYS A 90 21.78 20.96 -13.25
CA CYS A 90 22.81 21.17 -12.25
C CYS A 90 23.93 20.15 -12.47
N LEU A 91 25.04 20.63 -13.03
CA LEU A 91 26.29 19.88 -13.16
C LEU A 91 27.27 20.37 -12.10
N ILE A 92 27.65 19.47 -11.19
CA ILE A 92 28.59 19.68 -10.12
C ILE A 92 29.90 18.98 -10.49
N ARG A 93 31.05 19.66 -10.39
CA ARG A 93 32.38 19.06 -10.56
C ARG A 93 33.22 19.33 -9.33
N LEU A 94 33.93 18.30 -8.86
CA LEU A 94 34.83 18.40 -7.73
C LEU A 94 36.28 18.47 -8.22
N ASP A 95 37.07 19.35 -7.61
CA ASP A 95 38.53 19.31 -7.78
C ASP A 95 39.09 17.95 -7.37
N ALA A 96 40.16 17.53 -8.04
CA ALA A 96 40.84 16.26 -7.76
C ALA A 96 41.54 16.26 -6.38
N THR A 97 41.86 17.44 -5.85
CA THR A 97 42.51 17.62 -4.54
C THR A 97 41.59 18.37 -3.60
N GLU A 98 41.77 18.17 -2.30
CA GLU A 98 41.06 18.96 -1.30
C GLU A 98 41.51 20.43 -1.29
N PRO A 99 40.63 21.34 -0.85
CA PRO A 99 41.01 22.71 -0.51
C PRO A 99 42.17 22.74 0.49
N ALA A 100 43.13 23.64 0.26
CA ALA A 100 44.32 23.77 1.11
C ALA A 100 43.93 24.18 2.54
N LEU A 101 43.05 25.17 2.67
CA LEU A 101 42.49 25.65 3.93
C LEU A 101 41.53 24.61 4.51
N ALA A 102 41.66 24.29 5.80
CA ALA A 102 40.91 23.23 6.45
C ALA A 102 39.43 23.61 6.65
N GLU A 103 39.19 24.88 6.96
CA GLU A 103 37.87 25.49 7.06
C GLU A 103 37.07 25.38 5.76
N ASN A 104 37.73 25.41 4.60
CA ASN A 104 37.07 25.28 3.28
C ASN A 104 36.76 23.82 2.90
N ARG A 105 37.15 22.83 3.71
CA ARG A 105 36.92 21.41 3.41
C ARG A 105 35.50 21.01 3.80
N ILE A 106 34.57 21.27 2.89
CA ILE A 106 33.19 20.79 2.98
C ILE A 106 33.17 19.27 2.74
N ARG A 107 32.47 18.54 3.63
CA ARG A 107 32.31 17.07 3.57
C ARG A 107 30.94 16.65 3.06
N ASN A 108 29.93 17.49 3.24
CA ASN A 108 28.65 17.33 2.58
C ASN A 108 27.95 18.68 2.45
N PHE A 109 27.01 18.75 1.52
CA PHE A 109 26.16 19.92 1.31
C PHE A 109 24.81 19.47 0.71
N TYR A 110 23.82 20.37 0.72
CA TYR A 110 22.54 20.11 0.05
C TYR A 110 22.44 20.85 -1.26
N VAL A 111 21.82 20.18 -2.22
CA VAL A 111 21.24 20.82 -3.42
C VAL A 111 19.74 20.89 -3.20
N TYR A 112 19.23 22.11 -3.15
CA TYR A 112 17.81 22.38 -3.06
C TYR A 112 17.24 22.60 -4.45
N ALA A 113 16.12 21.93 -4.76
CA ALA A 113 15.35 22.20 -5.97
C ALA A 113 14.06 22.91 -5.58
N GLN A 114 13.78 24.03 -6.25
CA GLN A 114 12.60 24.85 -5.99
C GLN A 114 11.80 25.01 -7.27
N VAL A 115 10.50 24.74 -7.24
CA VAL A 115 9.56 25.07 -8.33
C VAL A 115 8.78 26.32 -7.96
N ILE A 116 8.59 27.23 -8.91
CA ILE A 116 8.07 28.59 -8.69
C ILE A 116 7.01 28.91 -9.75
N ASP A 117 5.91 29.56 -9.35
CA ASP A 117 4.96 30.20 -10.28
C ASP A 117 5.36 31.65 -10.53
N THR A 118 5.82 31.93 -11.76
CA THR A 118 6.35 33.24 -12.18
C THR A 118 5.26 34.30 -12.40
N HIS A 119 3.98 33.91 -12.44
CA HIS A 119 2.86 34.82 -12.73
C HIS A 119 2.02 35.19 -11.50
N GLY A 120 2.27 34.56 -10.35
CA GLY A 120 1.55 34.83 -9.11
C GLY A 120 1.93 36.17 -8.50
N THR A 121 0.95 37.04 -8.23
CA THR A 121 1.14 38.08 -7.21
C THR A 121 1.14 37.36 -5.86
N PRO A 122 2.15 37.56 -4.98
CA PRO A 122 2.19 36.89 -3.68
C PRO A 122 0.91 37.23 -2.91
N SER A 123 0.00 36.27 -2.81
CA SER A 123 -1.00 36.28 -1.76
C SER A 123 -0.26 35.97 -0.46
N PRO A 124 -0.62 36.56 0.69
CA PRO A 124 -0.07 36.18 1.99
C PRO A 124 -0.19 34.67 2.30
N ASP A 125 -1.11 33.98 1.63
CA ASP A 125 -1.46 32.58 1.86
C ASP A 125 -1.06 31.64 0.69
N ASP A 126 -0.54 32.15 -0.43
CA ASP A 126 -0.08 31.31 -1.53
C ASP A 126 1.43 31.04 -1.39
N ASP A 127 1.79 29.81 -1.04
CA ASP A 127 3.16 29.32 -1.22
C ASP A 127 3.46 29.28 -2.73
N LEU A 128 3.98 30.40 -3.26
CA LEU A 128 4.47 30.51 -4.64
C LEU A 128 5.69 29.63 -4.93
N MET A 129 6.07 28.77 -3.99
CA MET A 129 7.27 27.94 -4.08
C MET A 129 7.09 26.63 -3.32
N ASN A 130 7.44 25.52 -3.98
CA ASN A 130 7.66 24.23 -3.33
C ASN A 130 9.14 23.87 -3.41
N GLU A 131 9.67 23.16 -2.41
CA GLU A 131 11.10 22.87 -2.29
C GLU A 131 11.36 21.45 -1.77
N THR A 132 12.33 20.79 -2.39
CA THR A 132 12.96 19.54 -1.92
C THR A 132 14.48 19.69 -1.84
N ALA A 133 15.18 18.71 -1.27
CA ALA A 133 16.63 18.68 -1.15
C ALA A 133 17.20 17.28 -1.37
N ILE A 134 18.42 17.22 -1.91
CA ILE A 134 19.26 16.02 -1.94
C ILE A 134 20.60 16.34 -1.27
N ARG A 135 21.14 15.40 -0.48
CA ARG A 135 22.44 15.55 0.17
C ARG A 135 23.54 14.96 -0.70
N ILE A 136 24.65 15.69 -0.82
CA ILE A 136 25.86 15.24 -1.52
C ILE A 136 26.99 15.15 -0.50
N HIS A 137 27.60 13.97 -0.36
CA HIS A 137 28.82 13.74 0.42
C HIS A 137 30.06 13.80 -0.49
N ILE A 138 31.16 14.32 0.05
CA ILE A 138 32.45 14.49 -0.63
C ILE A 138 33.54 13.75 0.15
N HIS A 139 34.13 12.77 -0.52
CA HIS A 139 35.19 11.93 -0.01
C HIS A 139 36.46 12.09 -0.84
N THR A 140 37.62 11.73 -0.29
CA THR A 140 38.89 11.77 -1.04
C THR A 140 39.26 10.38 -1.54
N ALA A 141 38.96 9.32 -0.78
CA ALA A 141 39.30 7.96 -1.15
C ALA A 141 38.31 6.94 -0.58
N ILE A 142 38.28 5.76 -1.20
CA ILE A 142 37.62 4.59 -0.62
C ILE A 142 38.67 3.88 0.25
N ALA A 143 38.42 3.79 1.55
CA ALA A 143 39.33 3.16 2.50
C ALA A 143 39.17 1.64 2.53
N GLU A 144 37.94 1.15 2.38
CA GLU A 144 37.60 -0.26 2.53
C GLU A 144 36.27 -0.58 1.84
N VAL A 145 36.11 -1.82 1.40
CA VAL A 145 34.84 -2.33 0.83
C VAL A 145 34.52 -3.70 1.42
N TRP A 146 33.25 -4.11 1.39
CA TRP A 146 32.81 -5.47 1.71
C TRP A 146 31.43 -5.79 1.14
N LEU A 147 31.14 -7.09 1.04
CA LEU A 147 29.85 -7.60 0.61
C LEU A 147 28.98 -7.94 1.82
N THR A 148 27.69 -7.60 1.75
CA THR A 148 26.70 -7.91 2.78
C THR A 148 25.35 -8.36 2.18
N PRO A 149 24.62 -9.29 2.80
CA PRO A 149 25.08 -10.17 3.89
C PRO A 149 26.20 -11.10 3.40
N ASN A 150 26.91 -11.69 4.35
CA ASN A 150 27.85 -12.75 4.08
C ASN A 150 27.73 -13.85 5.15
N PRO A 151 27.13 -15.01 4.84
CA PRO A 151 26.70 -15.44 3.50
C PRO A 151 25.40 -14.80 3.02
N LEU A 152 25.11 -14.93 1.72
CA LEU A 152 23.83 -14.55 1.09
C LEU A 152 23.05 -15.79 0.67
N THR A 153 21.82 -15.95 1.15
CA THR A 153 20.91 -17.01 0.69
C THR A 153 20.09 -16.57 -0.50
N ILE A 154 20.05 -17.43 -1.52
CA ILE A 154 19.30 -17.22 -2.75
C ILE A 154 18.51 -18.47 -3.14
N TYR A 155 17.46 -18.31 -3.94
CA TYR A 155 16.55 -19.37 -4.38
C TYR A 155 16.55 -19.55 -5.90
N GLN A 156 16.29 -20.77 -6.35
CA GLN A 156 16.18 -21.10 -7.78
C GLN A 156 15.16 -20.22 -8.51
N GLY A 157 15.46 -19.86 -9.76
CA GLY A 157 14.55 -19.11 -10.63
C GLY A 157 14.54 -17.60 -10.43
N LEU A 158 15.24 -17.08 -9.40
CA LEU A 158 15.23 -15.66 -9.04
C LEU A 158 16.53 -14.95 -9.44
N TYR A 159 16.44 -13.64 -9.61
CA TYR A 159 17.59 -12.76 -9.84
C TYR A 159 17.95 -12.06 -8.54
N TYR A 160 19.19 -12.24 -8.08
CA TYR A 160 19.66 -11.62 -6.84
C TYR A 160 20.77 -10.64 -7.09
N ARG A 161 20.96 -9.75 -6.13
CA ARG A 161 22.15 -8.91 -6.05
C ARG A 161 22.69 -8.92 -4.62
N ALA A 162 24.00 -9.08 -4.50
CA ALA A 162 24.67 -8.80 -3.24
C ALA A 162 24.82 -7.28 -3.08
N GLU A 163 24.77 -6.80 -1.85
CA GLU A 163 25.03 -5.40 -1.55
C GLU A 163 26.54 -5.21 -1.33
N LEU A 164 27.08 -4.10 -1.87
CA LEU A 164 28.49 -3.75 -1.76
C LEU A 164 28.60 -2.43 -1.01
N TYR A 165 29.16 -2.48 0.19
CA TYR A 165 29.38 -1.32 1.03
C TYR A 165 30.83 -0.85 0.91
N ALA A 166 31.00 0.46 1.05
CA ALA A 166 32.28 1.13 1.10
C ALA A 166 32.36 2.00 2.34
N ARG A 167 33.51 1.95 3.01
CA ARG A 167 33.91 2.95 3.99
C ARG A 167 34.87 3.93 3.33
N PHE A 168 34.57 5.20 3.44
CA PHE A 168 35.39 6.29 2.91
C PHE A 168 36.45 6.74 3.91
N ASP A 169 37.36 7.60 3.47
CA ASP A 169 38.49 8.11 4.26
C ASP A 169 38.07 8.96 5.47
N ASP A 170 36.88 9.55 5.43
CA ASP A 170 36.27 10.30 6.53
C ASP A 170 35.45 9.42 7.51
N GLY A 171 35.39 8.11 7.24
CA GLY A 171 34.65 7.14 8.05
C GLY A 171 33.18 6.98 7.68
N CYS A 172 32.64 7.76 6.75
CA CYS A 172 31.29 7.56 6.24
C CYS A 172 31.18 6.19 5.54
N ILE A 173 30.02 5.54 5.66
CA ILE A 173 29.75 4.24 5.06
C ILE A 173 28.54 4.39 4.17
N ALA A 174 28.67 3.96 2.92
CA ALA A 174 27.54 3.92 2.01
C ALA A 174 27.64 2.76 1.03
N LYS A 175 26.49 2.46 0.43
CA LYS A 175 26.40 1.54 -0.69
C LYS A 175 27.10 2.13 -1.92
N ILE A 176 27.89 1.30 -2.61
CA ILE A 176 28.52 1.64 -3.90
C ILE A 176 28.11 0.63 -4.99
N GLY A 177 28.26 1.00 -6.27
CA GLY A 177 28.01 0.08 -7.38
C GLY A 177 27.67 0.78 -8.70
N ASN A 178 27.65 0.00 -9.78
CA ASN A 178 27.36 0.49 -11.14
C ASN A 178 25.87 0.73 -11.40
N SER A 179 24.97 0.13 -10.62
CA SER A 179 23.51 0.34 -10.66
C SER A 179 23.02 0.51 -9.23
N LEU A 180 22.83 1.76 -8.82
CA LEU A 180 22.62 2.10 -7.42
C LEU A 180 21.15 1.95 -7.00
N PHE A 181 20.21 2.07 -7.94
CA PHE A 181 18.78 2.07 -7.62
C PHE A 181 17.96 1.10 -8.48
N GLN A 182 17.00 0.44 -7.82
CA GLN A 182 15.81 -0.12 -8.46
C GLN A 182 14.60 0.37 -7.67
N GLY A 183 13.63 0.98 -8.34
CA GLY A 183 12.32 1.23 -7.74
C GLY A 183 11.63 -0.08 -7.37
N ASN A 184 10.47 -0.02 -6.72
CA ASN A 184 9.71 -1.20 -6.28
C ASN A 184 9.39 -2.23 -7.40
N HIS A 185 9.59 -1.85 -8.68
CA HIS A 185 9.41 -2.71 -9.86
C HIS A 185 10.71 -3.16 -10.54
N GLY A 186 11.88 -3.06 -9.91
CA GLY A 186 13.12 -3.67 -10.42
C GLY A 186 13.80 -2.94 -11.59
N SER A 187 13.41 -1.71 -11.94
CA SER A 187 14.08 -0.93 -13.00
C SER A 187 15.43 -0.38 -12.52
N GLY A 188 16.54 -0.91 -13.06
CA GLY A 188 17.89 -0.50 -12.68
C GLY A 188 18.25 0.89 -13.18
N PHE A 189 18.80 1.72 -12.31
CA PHE A 189 19.03 3.14 -12.52
C PHE A 189 20.47 3.52 -12.10
N ARG A 190 21.11 4.41 -12.87
CA ARG A 190 22.49 4.88 -12.62
C ARG A 190 22.54 6.38 -12.41
N TYR A 191 23.23 6.82 -11.35
CA TYR A 191 23.57 8.23 -11.23
C TYR A 191 24.51 8.64 -12.36
N ASN A 192 24.35 9.88 -12.84
CA ASN A 192 25.23 10.46 -13.84
C ASN A 192 26.50 11.00 -13.16
N ILE A 193 27.35 10.09 -12.71
CA ILE A 193 28.64 10.37 -12.05
C ILE A 193 29.79 9.99 -13.00
N SER A 194 30.77 10.88 -13.17
CA SER A 194 31.91 10.68 -14.06
C SER A 194 33.22 11.19 -13.45
N PRO A 195 34.34 10.45 -13.50
CA PRO A 195 34.41 9.05 -13.91
C PRO A 195 33.70 8.15 -12.87
N ALA A 196 33.02 7.10 -13.34
CA ALA A 196 32.33 6.15 -12.46
C ALA A 196 33.34 5.30 -11.67
N ILE A 197 32.95 4.88 -10.47
CA ILE A 197 33.63 3.79 -9.75
C ILE A 197 33.44 2.52 -10.59
N THR A 198 34.52 1.79 -10.85
CA THR A 198 34.45 0.54 -11.61
C THR A 198 34.37 -0.62 -10.64
N VAL A 199 33.27 -1.37 -10.69
CA VAL A 199 33.11 -2.64 -9.96
C VAL A 199 33.14 -3.81 -10.93
N ALA A 200 34.13 -4.69 -10.77
CA ALA A 200 34.24 -5.95 -11.51
C ALA A 200 33.77 -7.11 -10.63
N TRP A 201 32.72 -7.80 -11.07
CA TRP A 201 32.15 -8.95 -10.38
C TRP A 201 32.67 -10.25 -10.98
N ASP A 202 33.02 -11.20 -10.12
CA ASP A 202 33.50 -12.53 -10.51
C ASP A 202 32.93 -13.63 -9.57
N SER A 203 32.95 -14.87 -10.04
CA SER A 203 32.45 -16.04 -9.33
C SER A 203 33.31 -17.25 -9.62
N ASP A 204 33.54 -18.08 -8.61
CA ASP A 204 34.22 -19.38 -8.79
C ASP A 204 33.42 -20.36 -9.66
N THR A 205 32.14 -20.04 -9.89
CA THR A 205 31.18 -20.83 -10.65
C THR A 205 30.89 -20.14 -11.99
N PRO A 206 31.27 -20.76 -13.12
CA PRO A 206 31.07 -20.18 -14.45
C PRO A 206 29.60 -19.87 -14.75
N GLY A 207 29.32 -18.66 -15.22
CA GLY A 207 27.97 -18.23 -15.61
C GLY A 207 27.02 -17.88 -14.46
N PHE A 208 27.49 -17.99 -13.21
CA PHE A 208 26.68 -17.63 -12.04
C PHE A 208 26.44 -16.11 -11.95
N ILE A 209 27.43 -15.32 -12.36
CA ILE A 209 27.35 -13.88 -12.55
C ILE A 209 27.41 -13.58 -14.05
N GLY A 210 26.48 -12.77 -14.56
CA GLY A 210 26.52 -12.32 -15.96
C GLY A 210 27.70 -11.37 -16.20
N SER A 211 28.39 -11.50 -17.34
CA SER A 211 29.52 -10.62 -17.69
C SER A 211 29.14 -9.14 -17.64
N GLY A 212 29.74 -8.37 -16.73
CA GLY A 212 29.48 -6.94 -16.56
C GLY A 212 28.25 -6.58 -15.71
N PHE A 213 27.60 -7.56 -15.08
CA PHE A 213 26.41 -7.35 -14.24
C PHE A 213 26.67 -7.80 -12.79
N ASP A 214 25.98 -7.17 -11.85
CA ASP A 214 25.94 -7.49 -10.42
C ASP A 214 24.85 -8.53 -10.07
N THR A 215 24.25 -9.15 -11.10
CA THR A 215 23.08 -10.01 -10.94
C THR A 215 23.48 -11.49 -10.93
N LEU A 216 23.12 -12.17 -9.83
CA LEU A 216 23.31 -13.60 -9.59
C LEU A 216 22.17 -14.41 -10.24
N ARG A 217 22.52 -15.52 -10.89
CA ARG A 217 21.59 -16.40 -11.59
C ARG A 217 21.78 -17.85 -11.13
N PRO A 218 21.02 -18.35 -10.14
CA PRO A 218 21.22 -19.68 -9.58
C PRO A 218 20.80 -20.85 -10.47
N GLN A 219 20.43 -20.64 -11.75
CA GLN A 219 19.78 -21.65 -12.59
C GLN A 219 20.53 -23.00 -12.62
N ASN A 220 19.89 -24.04 -12.07
CA ASN A 220 20.42 -25.41 -11.98
C ASN A 220 21.69 -25.56 -11.11
N LEU A 221 21.91 -24.64 -10.17
CA LEU A 221 23.00 -24.69 -9.20
C LEU A 221 22.50 -25.16 -7.82
N SER A 222 23.41 -25.59 -6.94
CA SER A 222 23.06 -26.02 -5.58
C SER A 222 24.28 -25.95 -4.68
N GLY A 223 24.07 -25.78 -3.37
CA GLY A 223 25.16 -25.69 -2.40
C GLY A 223 25.66 -24.26 -2.23
N THR A 224 26.92 -24.13 -1.84
CA THR A 224 27.58 -22.85 -1.58
C THR A 224 28.54 -22.51 -2.71
N HIS A 225 28.41 -21.29 -3.23
CA HIS A 225 29.25 -20.72 -4.28
C HIS A 225 29.93 -19.47 -3.76
N ARG A 226 31.07 -19.09 -4.33
CA ARG A 226 31.76 -17.86 -3.91
C ARG A 226 31.71 -16.80 -4.98
N ILE A 227 31.32 -15.60 -4.56
CA ILE A 227 31.38 -14.41 -5.39
C ILE A 227 32.47 -13.48 -4.89
N SER A 228 32.98 -12.66 -5.80
CA SER A 228 33.89 -11.58 -5.46
C SER A 228 33.59 -10.30 -6.22
N ALA A 229 33.89 -9.17 -5.58
CA ALA A 229 33.86 -7.86 -6.21
C ALA A 229 35.24 -7.20 -6.08
N GLU A 230 35.78 -6.72 -7.19
CA GLU A 230 36.97 -5.88 -7.24
C GLU A 230 36.54 -4.45 -7.56
N VAL A 231 36.99 -3.50 -6.74
CA VAL A 231 36.61 -2.08 -6.85
C VAL A 231 37.83 -1.28 -7.27
N SER A 232 37.68 -0.46 -8.30
CA SER A 232 38.74 0.43 -8.77
C SER A 232 38.22 1.85 -9.06
N TYR A 233 39.05 2.83 -8.71
CA TYR A 233 38.81 4.25 -8.96
C TYR A 233 40.14 5.00 -9.10
N ASN A 234 40.23 5.89 -10.08
CA ASN A 234 41.40 6.75 -10.34
C ASN A 234 42.76 5.99 -10.34
N GLY A 235 42.80 4.84 -11.01
CA GLY A 235 44.00 3.99 -11.09
C GLY A 235 44.35 3.21 -9.81
N THR A 236 43.59 3.38 -8.73
CA THR A 236 43.72 2.58 -7.50
C THR A 236 42.72 1.44 -7.53
N THR A 237 43.20 0.21 -7.33
CA THR A 237 42.37 -0.99 -7.21
C THR A 237 42.47 -1.52 -5.77
N LEU A 238 41.32 -1.69 -5.13
CA LEU A 238 41.23 -2.29 -3.80
C LEU A 238 41.32 -3.82 -3.88
N PRO A 239 41.77 -4.50 -2.81
CA PRO A 239 41.74 -5.95 -2.75
C PRO A 239 40.33 -6.51 -3.02
N PRO A 240 40.19 -7.58 -3.83
CA PRO A 240 38.89 -8.19 -4.07
C PRO A 240 38.25 -8.67 -2.77
N VAL A 241 36.98 -8.31 -2.57
CA VAL A 241 36.17 -8.77 -1.44
C VAL A 241 35.37 -9.99 -1.84
N ARG A 242 35.04 -10.85 -0.89
CA ARG A 242 34.40 -12.15 -1.13
C ARG A 242 33.21 -12.36 -0.22
N ALA A 243 32.18 -12.99 -0.75
CA ALA A 243 31.05 -13.50 0.03
C ALA A 243 30.67 -14.90 -0.45
N ASP A 244 30.15 -15.69 0.48
CA ASP A 244 29.56 -16.98 0.18
C ASP A 244 28.09 -16.79 -0.18
N VAL A 245 27.63 -17.52 -1.20
CA VAL A 245 26.24 -17.52 -1.65
C VAL A 245 25.69 -18.93 -1.51
N VAL A 246 24.63 -19.07 -0.72
CA VAL A 246 23.98 -20.35 -0.42
C VAL A 246 22.72 -20.48 -1.25
N ILE A 247 22.62 -21.51 -2.07
CA ILE A 247 21.43 -21.77 -2.88
C ILE A 247 20.49 -22.68 -2.12
N SER A 248 19.31 -22.17 -1.77
CA SER A 248 18.24 -22.86 -1.05
C SER A 248 17.10 -23.25 -1.99
N GLU A 249 16.47 -24.40 -1.70
CA GLU A 249 15.26 -24.87 -2.39
C GLU A 249 13.97 -24.53 -1.63
N MET A 250 14.06 -23.84 -0.48
CA MET A 250 12.92 -23.60 0.43
C MET A 250 11.79 -22.77 -0.20
N LEU A 251 12.11 -21.79 -1.04
CA LEU A 251 11.11 -20.93 -1.72
C LEU A 251 10.88 -21.34 -3.18
N THR A 252 10.86 -22.64 -3.45
CA THR A 252 10.62 -23.20 -4.79
C THR A 252 9.42 -24.11 -4.79
N ASN A 253 8.98 -24.56 -5.97
CA ASN A 253 7.93 -25.57 -6.09
C ASN A 253 8.29 -26.95 -5.52
N LYS A 254 9.56 -27.16 -5.13
CA LYS A 254 10.06 -28.36 -4.45
C LYS A 254 10.18 -28.19 -2.93
N THR A 255 9.63 -27.11 -2.37
CA THR A 255 9.75 -26.79 -0.95
C THR A 255 9.44 -27.97 -0.03
N SER A 256 10.31 -28.18 0.97
CA SER A 256 10.07 -29.11 2.07
C SER A 256 9.19 -28.52 3.18
N LEU A 257 8.96 -27.20 3.15
CA LEU A 257 8.14 -26.51 4.13
C LEU A 257 6.68 -26.96 4.03
N ARG A 258 5.98 -26.95 5.17
CA ARG A 258 4.59 -27.41 5.27
C ARG A 258 3.71 -26.35 5.90
N ALA A 259 2.52 -26.20 5.33
CA ALA A 259 1.47 -25.38 5.92
C ALA A 259 0.83 -26.12 7.09
N GLU A 260 0.77 -25.46 8.23
CA GLU A 260 0.11 -25.94 9.43
C GLU A 260 -1.20 -25.18 9.64
N LEU A 261 -2.28 -25.92 9.91
CA LEU A 261 -3.54 -25.29 10.30
C LEU A 261 -3.39 -24.76 11.73
N VAL A 262 -3.64 -23.47 11.94
CA VAL A 262 -3.58 -22.84 13.26
C VAL A 262 -4.75 -23.35 14.10
N ALA A 263 -4.45 -24.24 15.05
CA ALA A 263 -5.44 -24.97 15.83
C ALA A 263 -6.42 -24.06 16.59
N THR A 264 -5.93 -22.91 17.10
CA THR A 264 -6.75 -21.92 17.82
C THR A 264 -7.72 -21.15 16.94
N GLY A 265 -7.60 -21.25 15.61
CA GLY A 265 -8.53 -20.65 14.65
C GLY A 265 -9.80 -21.44 14.42
N PHE A 266 -9.84 -22.72 14.84
CA PHE A 266 -10.97 -23.62 14.64
C PHE A 266 -11.43 -23.76 13.19
N GLY A 267 -10.51 -23.56 12.23
CA GLY A 267 -10.81 -23.66 10.81
C GLY A 267 -11.16 -25.09 10.38
N PRO A 268 -11.98 -25.27 9.33
CA PRO A 268 -12.39 -26.59 8.83
C PRO A 268 -11.29 -27.38 8.10
N GLY A 269 -10.12 -26.78 7.89
CA GLY A 269 -8.95 -27.37 7.25
C GLY A 269 -9.09 -27.58 5.75
N PHE A 270 -8.22 -28.43 5.20
CA PHE A 270 -8.12 -28.69 3.76
C PHE A 270 -9.45 -29.17 3.12
N SER A 271 -10.27 -29.92 3.87
CA SER A 271 -11.56 -30.44 3.39
C SER A 271 -12.55 -29.37 2.90
N LYS A 272 -12.33 -28.11 3.29
CA LYS A 272 -13.13 -26.94 2.91
C LYS A 272 -12.31 -25.84 2.24
N LEU A 273 -11.05 -26.09 1.87
CA LEU A 273 -10.11 -25.12 1.31
C LEU A 273 -10.75 -24.25 0.21
N ASP A 274 -11.46 -24.88 -0.74
CA ASP A 274 -12.07 -24.17 -1.88
C ASP A 274 -13.36 -23.41 -1.53
N SER A 275 -13.97 -23.71 -0.39
CA SER A 275 -15.30 -23.22 0.01
C SER A 275 -15.29 -22.16 1.11
N VAL A 276 -14.19 -22.01 1.83
CA VAL A 276 -14.01 -20.98 2.88
C VAL A 276 -12.77 -20.14 2.58
N PRO A 277 -12.70 -18.87 3.00
CA PRO A 277 -11.48 -18.08 2.90
C PRO A 277 -10.31 -18.75 3.62
N ASN A 278 -9.10 -18.55 3.10
CA ASN A 278 -7.87 -19.04 3.70
C ASN A 278 -6.94 -17.83 3.93
N LEU A 279 -6.43 -17.70 5.15
CA LEU A 279 -5.39 -16.73 5.52
C LEU A 279 -4.09 -17.50 5.77
N LEU A 280 -2.97 -17.01 5.25
CA LEU A 280 -1.65 -17.63 5.42
C LEU A 280 -0.71 -16.68 6.17
N PHE A 281 -0.18 -17.14 7.30
CA PHE A 281 0.87 -16.46 8.04
C PHE A 281 2.25 -17.00 7.63
N LEU A 282 3.17 -16.12 7.26
CA LEU A 282 4.57 -16.45 6.98
C LEU A 282 5.47 -15.79 8.03
N SER A 283 6.58 -16.44 8.39
CA SER A 283 7.63 -15.82 9.20
C SER A 283 8.68 -15.14 8.32
N GLU A 284 9.15 -13.97 8.75
CA GLU A 284 10.32 -13.30 8.18
C GLU A 284 11.25 -12.79 9.29
N GLY A 285 12.56 -13.01 9.12
CA GLY A 285 13.57 -12.63 10.10
C GLY A 285 13.59 -13.50 11.37
N PHE A 286 12.82 -14.58 11.42
CA PHE A 286 12.88 -15.53 12.53
C PHE A 286 13.91 -16.61 12.24
N THR A 287 14.87 -16.82 13.15
CA THR A 287 15.86 -17.91 13.05
C THR A 287 15.26 -19.26 13.39
N GLU A 288 15.90 -20.37 13.00
CA GLU A 288 15.37 -21.73 13.19
C GLU A 288 14.97 -22.06 14.64
N ASP A 289 15.69 -21.53 15.62
CA ASP A 289 15.41 -21.68 17.05
C ASP A 289 14.20 -20.88 17.54
N GLN A 290 13.66 -19.97 16.72
CA GLN A 290 12.51 -19.10 17.03
C GLN A 290 11.19 -19.59 16.41
N GLU A 291 11.15 -20.82 15.90
CA GLU A 291 9.93 -21.42 15.32
C GLU A 291 8.77 -21.44 16.33
N PHE A 292 9.07 -21.74 17.59
CA PHE A 292 8.05 -21.83 18.65
C PHE A 292 7.42 -20.47 18.95
N GLU A 293 8.22 -19.41 18.99
CA GLU A 293 7.82 -18.03 19.22
C GLU A 293 6.89 -17.56 18.10
N PHE A 294 7.29 -17.76 16.83
CA PHE A 294 6.44 -17.45 15.68
C PHE A 294 5.08 -18.16 15.78
N LYS A 295 5.08 -19.48 15.98
CA LYS A 295 3.85 -20.27 16.10
C LYS A 295 2.98 -19.81 17.26
N SER A 296 3.60 -19.47 18.39
CA SER A 296 2.89 -18.97 19.58
C SER A 296 2.26 -17.60 19.35
N LEU A 297 2.97 -16.68 18.68
CA LEU A 297 2.46 -15.36 18.31
C LEU A 297 1.26 -15.45 17.37
N VAL A 298 1.35 -16.28 16.33
CA VAL A 298 0.24 -16.51 15.39
C VAL A 298 -0.95 -17.18 16.10
N ALA A 299 -0.70 -18.20 16.92
CA ALA A 299 -1.77 -18.90 17.64
C ALA A 299 -2.51 -17.98 18.63
N ASP A 300 -1.79 -17.12 19.37
CA ASP A 300 -2.36 -16.14 20.30
C ASP A 300 -3.14 -15.05 19.55
N TYR A 301 -2.62 -14.56 18.42
CA TYR A 301 -3.35 -13.60 17.58
C TYR A 301 -4.64 -14.20 17.01
N VAL A 302 -4.56 -15.37 16.39
CA VAL A 302 -5.73 -16.03 15.78
C VAL A 302 -6.76 -16.40 16.84
N TYR A 303 -6.33 -16.86 18.02
CA TYR A 303 -7.24 -17.11 19.15
C TYR A 303 -8.02 -15.86 19.52
N ASP A 304 -7.33 -14.73 19.66
CA ASP A 304 -7.93 -13.45 19.98
C ASP A 304 -8.91 -13.02 18.88
N LEU A 305 -8.52 -13.14 17.62
CA LEU A 305 -9.32 -12.80 16.45
C LEU A 305 -10.68 -13.52 16.46
N VAL A 306 -10.69 -14.84 16.72
CA VAL A 306 -11.92 -15.67 16.65
C VAL A 306 -12.65 -15.83 17.99
N SER A 307 -12.11 -15.32 19.09
CA SER A 307 -12.70 -15.53 20.42
C SER A 307 -13.07 -14.23 21.14
N LYS A 308 -12.47 -13.09 20.79
CA LYS A 308 -12.74 -11.81 21.45
C LYS A 308 -13.80 -11.00 20.72
N LYS A 309 -14.57 -10.24 21.50
CA LYS A 309 -15.61 -9.36 20.95
C LYS A 309 -15.02 -8.17 20.17
N ILE A 310 -13.81 -7.75 20.52
CA ILE A 310 -13.19 -6.56 19.97
C ILE A 310 -12.80 -6.71 18.49
N THR A 311 -12.62 -7.95 18.05
CA THR A 311 -12.38 -8.37 16.66
C THR A 311 -13.66 -8.86 15.99
N SER A 312 -14.84 -8.51 16.51
CA SER A 312 -16.10 -8.85 15.85
C SER A 312 -16.12 -8.27 14.42
N PRO A 313 -16.46 -9.08 13.40
CA PRO A 313 -17.27 -10.29 13.49
C PRO A 313 -16.49 -11.60 13.35
N PHE A 314 -15.15 -11.59 13.38
CA PHE A 314 -14.37 -12.82 13.24
C PHE A 314 -14.75 -13.86 14.32
N ASN A 315 -15.14 -13.40 15.50
CA ASN A 315 -15.68 -14.27 16.55
C ASN A 315 -17.00 -14.98 16.18
N LEU A 316 -17.83 -14.39 15.32
CA LEU A 316 -19.04 -15.00 14.78
C LEU A 316 -18.74 -15.92 13.59
N LEU A 317 -17.59 -15.75 12.94
CA LEU A 317 -17.13 -16.52 11.77
C LEU A 317 -16.23 -17.70 12.13
N LYS A 318 -16.22 -18.08 13.41
CA LYS A 318 -15.47 -19.22 13.91
C LYS A 318 -15.87 -20.51 13.17
N GLY A 319 -14.91 -21.15 12.51
CA GLY A 319 -15.15 -22.33 11.68
C GLY A 319 -15.52 -22.06 10.21
N SER A 320 -15.55 -20.79 9.81
CA SER A 320 -15.85 -20.36 8.45
C SER A 320 -14.64 -19.75 7.72
N ILE A 321 -13.45 -19.83 8.33
CA ILE A 321 -12.16 -19.37 7.78
C ILE A 321 -11.10 -20.39 8.16
N ASN A 322 -10.18 -20.68 7.25
CA ASN A 322 -8.95 -21.39 7.58
C ASN A 322 -7.83 -20.39 7.86
N TYR A 323 -7.09 -20.65 8.93
CA TYR A 323 -5.87 -19.93 9.27
C TYR A 323 -4.71 -20.91 9.13
N TRP A 324 -3.82 -20.66 8.19
CA TRP A 324 -2.62 -21.46 7.94
C TRP A 324 -1.40 -20.69 8.38
N MET A 325 -0.35 -21.38 8.80
CA MET A 325 0.96 -20.77 9.03
C MET A 325 2.05 -21.63 8.39
N VAL A 326 3.10 -20.98 7.90
CA VAL A 326 4.32 -21.62 7.44
C VAL A 326 5.49 -20.90 8.09
N PHE A 327 6.31 -21.67 8.81
CA PHE A 327 7.58 -21.18 9.30
C PHE A 327 8.63 -21.31 8.20
N ILE A 328 9.23 -20.19 7.83
CA ILE A 328 10.34 -20.06 6.89
C ILE A 328 11.54 -19.57 7.71
N PRO A 329 12.54 -20.42 7.97
CA PRO A 329 13.69 -20.04 8.79
C PRO A 329 14.58 -19.05 8.04
N SER A 330 14.85 -17.91 8.68
CA SER A 330 15.92 -16.99 8.31
C SER A 330 17.24 -17.47 8.90
N ARG A 331 18.36 -17.13 8.25
CA ARG A 331 19.69 -17.46 8.79
C ARG A 331 20.15 -16.44 9.81
N GLU A 332 19.78 -15.18 9.58
CA GLU A 332 20.00 -14.08 10.49
C GLU A 332 18.66 -13.44 10.88
N PRO A 333 18.54 -12.88 12.10
CA PRO A 333 17.32 -12.24 12.54
C PRO A 333 17.19 -10.79 12.02
N GLY A 334 15.99 -10.23 12.18
CA GLY A 334 15.72 -8.82 11.86
C GLY A 334 15.30 -8.59 10.41
N LEU A 335 15.50 -7.36 9.92
CA LEU A 335 15.22 -6.93 8.54
C LEU A 335 16.35 -6.05 8.03
N ALA A 336 16.41 -5.87 6.70
CA ALA A 336 17.33 -4.93 6.10
C ALA A 336 16.91 -3.47 6.34
N THR A 337 17.89 -2.62 6.66
CA THR A 337 17.76 -1.18 6.80
C THR A 337 18.72 -0.51 5.82
N TYR A 338 18.29 0.52 5.12
CA TYR A 338 19.10 1.18 4.09
C TYR A 338 19.46 2.63 4.42
N GLY A 339 18.99 3.14 5.54
CA GLY A 339 19.45 4.40 6.10
C GLY A 339 20.72 4.25 6.92
N GLU A 340 21.63 5.22 6.78
CA GLU A 340 22.55 5.54 7.87
C GLU A 340 21.75 5.83 9.14
N GLN A 341 22.28 5.41 10.28
CA GLN A 341 21.70 5.59 11.60
C GLN A 341 22.69 6.34 12.47
N ARG A 342 22.20 7.29 13.26
CA ARG A 342 22.96 7.83 14.40
C ARG A 342 23.07 6.73 15.45
N VAL A 343 24.29 6.43 15.87
CA VAL A 343 24.57 5.36 16.84
C VAL A 343 24.98 5.95 18.17
N THR A 344 24.34 5.49 19.25
CA THR A 344 24.66 5.87 20.63
C THR A 344 24.91 4.63 21.49
N GLU A 345 25.75 4.79 22.53
CA GLU A 345 25.87 3.79 23.59
C GLU A 345 24.80 4.06 24.65
N GLU A 346 23.91 3.10 24.84
CA GLU A 346 22.82 3.18 25.81
C GLU A 346 22.99 2.09 26.88
N THR A 347 22.68 2.44 28.13
CA THR A 347 22.69 1.47 29.23
C THR A 347 21.28 0.92 29.42
N ASN A 348 21.09 -0.36 29.11
CA ASN A 348 19.78 -0.97 29.22
C ASN A 348 19.37 -1.22 30.69
N SER A 349 18.13 -1.69 30.90
CA SER A 349 17.54 -1.89 32.22
C SER A 349 18.30 -2.85 33.17
N ILE A 350 19.26 -3.62 32.64
CA ILE A 350 20.11 -4.54 33.41
C ILE A 350 21.56 -4.05 33.53
N ASN A 351 21.82 -2.78 33.24
CA ASN A 351 23.15 -2.13 33.27
C ASN A 351 24.17 -2.71 32.28
N LEU A 352 23.70 -3.24 31.13
CA LEU A 352 24.58 -3.58 30.02
C LEU A 352 24.57 -2.43 29.00
N VAL A 353 25.76 -2.09 28.51
CA VAL A 353 25.92 -1.12 27.41
C VAL A 353 25.58 -1.84 26.11
N GLN A 354 24.68 -1.24 25.33
CA GLN A 354 24.29 -1.68 23.99
C GLN A 354 24.37 -0.50 23.02
N LEU A 355 24.52 -0.78 21.74
CA LEU A 355 24.42 0.25 20.71
C LEU A 355 22.95 0.40 20.28
N GLU A 356 22.48 1.64 20.18
CA GLU A 356 21.17 1.97 19.63
C GLU A 356 21.34 2.81 18.36
N GLY A 357 20.65 2.42 17.29
CA GLY A 357 20.62 3.11 16.02
C GLY A 357 19.30 3.85 15.81
N THR A 358 19.35 5.16 15.62
CA THR A 358 18.18 6.00 15.30
C THR A 358 18.30 6.58 13.90
N THR A 359 17.19 6.68 13.16
CA THR A 359 17.18 7.28 11.81
C THR A 359 17.63 8.74 11.84
N ILE A 360 18.32 9.18 10.79
CA ILE A 360 18.68 10.59 10.63
C ILE A 360 17.41 11.43 10.41
N PRO A 361 17.21 12.55 11.14
CA PRO A 361 16.04 13.39 10.96
C PRO A 361 16.08 14.13 9.62
N PHE A 362 14.90 14.39 9.05
CA PHE A 362 14.75 15.21 7.86
C PHE A 362 15.07 16.68 8.15
N ILE A 363 15.58 17.40 7.16
CA ILE A 363 15.85 18.83 7.28
C ILE A 363 14.57 19.67 7.20
N GLU A 364 14.54 20.76 7.94
CA GLU A 364 13.42 21.72 7.94
C GLU A 364 13.95 23.14 7.77
N LYS A 365 13.33 23.93 6.89
CA LYS A 365 13.69 25.34 6.70
C LYS A 365 13.12 26.16 7.87
N PRO A 366 13.91 26.93 8.62
CA PRO A 366 13.36 27.79 9.66
C PRO A 366 12.66 28.99 9.02
N VAL A 367 11.32 28.97 9.05
CA VAL A 367 10.48 30.06 8.52
C VAL A 367 10.12 31.01 9.66
N ASN A 368 10.73 32.20 9.68
CA ASN A 368 10.51 33.23 10.69
C ASN A 368 10.83 32.81 12.14
N LEU A 369 11.71 31.82 12.33
CA LEU A 369 12.13 31.34 13.65
C LEU A 369 13.50 31.92 14.04
N PRO A 370 13.65 32.50 15.25
CA PRO A 370 14.96 32.85 15.79
C PRO A 370 15.78 31.58 16.07
N VAL A 371 17.11 31.69 16.11
CA VAL A 371 18.04 30.57 16.34
C VAL A 371 17.79 29.88 17.69
N SER A 372 17.31 30.61 18.68
CA SER A 372 16.91 30.06 19.99
C SER A 372 15.74 29.08 19.93
N ASP A 373 14.91 29.14 18.88
CA ASP A 373 13.80 28.21 18.65
C ASP A 373 14.16 27.10 17.66
N TRP A 374 15.40 27.05 17.18
CA TRP A 374 15.83 26.01 16.23
C TRP A 374 15.94 24.65 16.92
N THR A 375 15.61 23.63 16.12
CA THR A 375 15.81 22.20 16.44
C THR A 375 16.92 21.64 15.55
N ILE A 376 17.30 20.38 15.76
CA ILE A 376 18.29 19.73 14.90
C ILE A 376 17.91 19.74 13.41
N ASN A 377 16.62 19.58 13.08
CA ASN A 377 16.11 19.64 11.71
C ASN A 377 16.44 20.99 11.04
N HIS A 378 16.36 22.08 11.80
CA HIS A 378 16.66 23.44 11.35
C HIS A 378 18.16 23.68 11.17
N LEU A 379 18.99 23.20 12.09
CA LEU A 379 20.44 23.33 11.96
C LEU A 379 20.96 22.51 10.78
N LEU A 380 20.52 21.25 10.65
CA LEU A 380 20.91 20.35 9.57
C LEU A 380 20.62 20.92 8.20
N TYR A 381 19.55 21.72 8.03
CA TYR A 381 19.25 22.40 6.77
C TYR A 381 20.41 23.30 6.30
N PHE A 382 21.12 23.99 7.19
CA PHE A 382 22.23 24.86 6.78
C PHE A 382 23.55 24.12 6.71
N VAL A 383 23.89 23.36 7.75
CA VAL A 383 25.27 22.90 7.96
C VAL A 383 25.52 21.48 7.48
N GLY A 384 24.48 20.72 7.14
CA GLY A 384 24.66 19.31 6.79
C GLY A 384 24.90 18.41 7.99
N LEU A 385 25.29 17.18 7.72
CA LEU A 385 25.68 16.22 8.76
C LEU A 385 27.15 16.44 9.14
N PRO A 386 27.54 16.26 10.41
CA PRO A 386 28.97 16.33 10.78
C PRO A 386 29.77 15.18 10.16
N ALA A 387 31.02 15.42 9.78
CA ALA A 387 32.00 14.37 9.59
C ALA A 387 32.48 13.84 10.95
N ARG A 388 33.03 12.61 10.99
CA ARG A 388 33.38 11.97 12.27
C ARG A 388 34.38 12.77 13.11
N PHE A 389 35.34 13.42 12.47
CA PHE A 389 36.32 14.27 13.17
C PHE A 389 35.68 15.55 13.75
N GLU A 390 34.58 16.04 13.18
CA GLU A 390 33.88 17.24 13.63
C GLU A 390 33.10 17.02 14.93
N GLY A 391 32.70 15.78 15.22
CA GLY A 391 32.05 15.42 16.48
C GLY A 391 32.90 15.70 17.73
N ASN A 392 34.22 15.83 17.56
CA ASN A 392 35.16 16.18 18.64
C ASN A 392 35.80 17.57 18.46
N SER A 393 35.37 18.35 17.46
CA SER A 393 35.92 19.67 17.21
C SER A 393 35.46 20.69 18.26
N PRO A 394 36.32 21.65 18.67
CA PRO A 394 35.90 22.81 19.45
C PRO A 394 34.86 23.64 18.71
N ASP A 395 33.92 24.24 19.45
CA ASP A 395 32.84 25.05 18.89
C ASP A 395 33.34 26.26 18.12
N GLU A 396 34.45 26.87 18.54
CA GLU A 396 35.06 28.01 17.85
C GLU A 396 35.54 27.64 16.44
N LEU A 397 36.09 26.43 16.29
CA LEU A 397 36.53 25.93 14.99
C LEU A 397 35.33 25.62 14.08
N LEU A 398 34.26 25.08 14.65
CA LEU A 398 33.00 24.85 13.93
C LEU A 398 32.38 26.18 13.50
N ALA A 399 32.40 27.21 14.35
CA ALA A 399 31.90 28.53 14.05
C ALA A 399 32.65 29.20 12.90
N GLU A 400 33.99 29.19 12.93
CA GLU A 400 34.83 29.70 11.84
C GLU A 400 34.51 28.99 10.52
N LYS A 401 34.38 27.66 10.56
CA LYS A 401 33.99 26.86 9.41
C LYS A 401 32.60 27.25 8.90
N TRP A 402 31.59 27.32 9.76
CA TRP A 402 30.22 27.59 9.35
C TRP A 402 30.05 28.99 8.76
N LYS A 403 30.74 30.00 9.30
CA LYS A 403 30.81 31.36 8.71
C LYS A 403 31.46 31.34 7.32
N ALA A 404 32.46 30.49 7.12
CA ALA A 404 33.14 30.36 5.83
C ALA A 404 32.32 29.61 4.78
N THR A 405 31.65 28.52 5.16
CA THR A 405 31.16 27.50 4.23
C THR A 405 29.64 27.37 4.11
N THR A 406 28.85 28.11 4.89
CA THR A 406 27.39 27.96 4.90
C THR A 406 26.67 29.26 4.58
N ASN A 407 25.36 29.20 4.40
CA ASN A 407 24.50 30.37 4.25
C ASN A 407 24.02 30.98 5.59
N LEU A 408 24.61 30.58 6.71
CA LEU A 408 24.36 31.22 8.00
C LEU A 408 25.02 32.61 8.04
N THR A 409 24.34 33.59 8.62
CA THR A 409 24.96 34.88 8.93
C THR A 409 25.89 34.74 10.12
N ASP A 410 26.94 35.56 10.21
CA ASP A 410 27.86 35.57 11.35
C ASP A 410 27.12 35.66 12.69
N GLY A 411 26.09 36.52 12.78
CA GLY A 411 25.27 36.66 13.97
C GLY A 411 24.43 35.43 14.31
N GLN A 412 23.98 34.65 13.32
CA GLN A 412 23.30 33.37 13.59
C GLN A 412 24.29 32.32 14.10
N VAL A 413 25.51 32.29 13.56
CA VAL A 413 26.56 31.39 14.06
C VAL A 413 26.95 31.77 15.48
N ASP A 414 27.14 33.05 15.76
CA ASP A 414 27.44 33.54 17.11
C ASP A 414 26.31 33.19 18.09
N ASP A 415 25.04 33.36 17.70
CA ASP A 415 23.89 32.99 18.53
C ASP A 415 23.80 31.47 18.79
N LEU A 416 24.14 30.64 17.80
CA LEU A 416 24.24 29.17 17.97
C LEU A 416 25.28 28.81 19.04
N ILE A 417 26.48 29.39 18.97
CA ILE A 417 27.56 29.07 19.91
C ILE A 417 27.29 29.65 21.31
N GLU A 418 26.86 30.91 21.38
CA GLU A 418 26.73 31.62 22.65
C GLU A 418 25.44 31.28 23.40
N ASN A 419 24.32 31.13 22.67
CA ASN A 419 22.99 31.04 23.27
C ASN A 419 22.28 29.69 23.01
N ASN A 420 22.77 28.86 22.09
CA ASN A 420 22.23 27.52 21.85
C ASN A 420 23.30 26.40 21.70
N PRO A 421 24.29 26.31 22.61
CA PRO A 421 25.37 25.32 22.50
C PRO A 421 24.86 23.87 22.61
N GLN A 422 23.70 23.62 23.24
CA GLN A 422 23.11 22.29 23.30
C GLN A 422 22.75 21.75 21.91
N LEU A 423 22.30 22.62 20.99
CA LEU A 423 21.97 22.24 19.62
C LEU A 423 23.23 21.89 18.81
N VAL A 424 24.35 22.57 19.09
CA VAL A 424 25.67 22.25 18.48
C VAL A 424 26.17 20.90 18.99
N GLU A 425 26.06 20.64 20.30
CA GLU A 425 26.38 19.34 20.88
C GLU A 425 25.46 18.23 20.35
N GLU A 426 24.16 18.50 20.19
CA GLU A 426 23.24 17.57 19.52
C GLU A 426 23.69 17.25 18.10
N TRP A 427 24.07 18.27 17.33
CA TRP A 427 24.62 18.09 15.99
C TRP A 427 25.88 17.24 16.00
N LYS A 428 26.82 17.45 16.93
CA LYS A 428 28.04 16.64 17.05
C LYS A 428 27.74 15.17 17.31
N TYR A 429 26.68 14.81 18.03
CA TYR A 429 26.30 13.39 18.20
C TYR A 429 25.95 12.71 16.89
N TYR A 430 25.48 13.45 15.88
CA TYR A 430 25.30 12.90 14.56
C TYR A 430 26.62 12.58 13.86
N ALA A 431 27.81 12.88 14.40
CA ALA A 431 29.09 12.48 13.79
C ALA A 431 29.31 10.97 13.84
N GLU A 432 28.67 10.32 14.81
CA GLU A 432 28.70 8.89 14.99
C GLU A 432 27.52 8.26 14.24
N ARG A 433 27.70 8.06 12.93
CA ARG A 433 26.74 7.35 12.07
C ARG A 433 27.29 6.03 11.60
N ARG A 434 26.39 5.07 11.36
CA ARG A 434 26.68 3.75 10.81
C ARG A 434 25.60 3.33 9.84
N LEU A 435 25.98 2.53 8.85
CA LEU A 435 25.05 1.80 8.00
C LEU A 435 25.11 0.33 8.44
N PRO A 436 24.07 -0.21 9.09
CA PRO A 436 24.08 -1.61 9.50
C PRO A 436 24.25 -2.57 8.33
N ASP A 437 25.00 -3.65 8.54
CA ASP A 437 25.10 -4.73 7.56
C ASP A 437 23.71 -5.32 7.29
N VAL A 438 23.42 -5.58 6.02
CA VAL A 438 22.16 -6.21 5.59
C VAL A 438 22.14 -7.65 6.10
N PRO A 439 21.10 -8.10 6.83
CA PRO A 439 20.98 -9.49 7.29
C PRO A 439 20.55 -10.45 6.18
N ASP A 440 20.92 -11.73 6.31
CA ASP A 440 20.51 -12.86 5.49
C ASP A 440 19.16 -13.45 5.95
N THR A 441 18.08 -12.74 5.64
CA THR A 441 16.72 -13.13 5.98
C THR A 441 16.06 -13.97 4.88
N ALA A 442 15.04 -14.73 5.24
CA ALA A 442 14.42 -15.69 4.34
C ALA A 442 13.79 -15.03 3.10
N LEU A 443 13.03 -13.96 3.27
CA LEU A 443 12.37 -13.25 2.19
C LEU A 443 13.15 -12.03 1.73
N GLY A 444 14.19 -11.59 2.43
CA GLY A 444 14.93 -10.37 2.08
C GLY A 444 14.05 -9.12 2.17
N VAL A 445 13.37 -8.97 3.29
CA VAL A 445 12.49 -7.82 3.56
C VAL A 445 13.30 -6.66 4.11
N ARG A 446 12.86 -5.44 3.80
CA ARG A 446 13.51 -4.20 4.18
C ARG A 446 12.53 -3.21 4.80
N VAL A 447 13.06 -2.26 5.55
CA VAL A 447 12.41 -0.97 5.82
C VAL A 447 12.86 0.03 4.75
N ASN A 448 11.95 0.84 4.19
CA ASN A 448 12.26 1.85 3.18
C ASN A 448 12.93 3.12 3.76
N ASP A 449 13.79 2.97 4.78
CA ASP A 449 14.34 4.04 5.63
C ASP A 449 15.59 4.71 5.06
N TYR A 450 15.56 5.01 3.77
CA TYR A 450 16.70 5.61 3.08
C TYR A 450 17.16 6.94 3.73
N THR A 451 18.42 7.33 3.48
CA THR A 451 19.08 8.53 4.04
C THR A 451 18.50 9.87 3.60
N ALA A 452 17.27 9.92 3.11
CA ALA A 452 16.67 11.07 2.46
C ALA A 452 16.79 12.35 3.29
N ALA A 453 17.17 13.45 2.62
CA ALA A 453 17.31 14.75 3.26
C ALA A 453 15.96 15.35 3.66
N ARG A 454 14.90 15.09 2.88
CA ARG A 454 13.53 15.62 3.06
C ARG A 454 12.52 14.48 3.10
N TYR A 455 11.42 14.69 3.81
CA TYR A 455 10.29 13.75 3.85
C TYR A 455 9.39 13.94 2.62
N ASP A 456 9.77 13.36 1.49
CA ASP A 456 9.02 13.48 0.24
C ASP A 456 8.14 12.25 -0.07
N ASP A 457 8.24 11.18 0.74
CA ASP A 457 7.49 9.93 0.62
C ASP A 457 7.45 9.17 1.98
N ASP A 458 6.72 8.05 2.05
CA ASP A 458 6.68 7.20 3.26
C ASP A 458 7.93 6.29 3.36
N TYR A 459 8.96 6.81 4.03
CA TYR A 459 10.24 6.13 4.23
C TYR A 459 10.26 5.14 5.39
N ASN A 460 9.14 4.82 6.02
CA ASN A 460 9.11 3.82 7.08
C ASN A 460 8.40 2.53 6.69
N MET A 461 7.90 2.40 5.46
CA MET A 461 7.19 1.19 5.05
C MET A 461 8.08 -0.04 4.98
N ILE A 462 7.58 -1.17 5.47
CA ILE A 462 8.22 -2.48 5.35
C ILE A 462 7.78 -3.14 4.04
N ASN A 463 8.73 -3.54 3.20
CA ASN A 463 8.46 -4.14 1.91
C ASN A 463 9.43 -5.27 1.55
N LEU A 464 9.06 -6.12 0.60
CA LEU A 464 9.98 -7.05 -0.05
C LEU A 464 11.08 -6.25 -0.76
N ASP A 465 12.35 -6.59 -0.56
CA ASP A 465 13.40 -6.00 -1.40
C ASP A 465 13.41 -6.68 -2.77
N ALA A 466 13.08 -5.92 -3.80
CA ALA A 466 13.07 -6.34 -5.20
C ALA A 466 14.36 -7.06 -5.65
N LYS A 467 15.50 -6.77 -5.03
CA LYS A 467 16.78 -7.42 -5.37
C LYS A 467 16.97 -8.79 -4.72
N ARG A 468 16.02 -9.21 -3.87
CA ARG A 468 16.05 -10.43 -3.06
C ARG A 468 14.83 -11.29 -3.36
N THR A 469 13.64 -10.71 -3.29
CA THR A 469 12.40 -11.40 -3.62
C THR A 469 11.34 -10.44 -4.15
N HIS A 470 10.32 -11.01 -4.80
CA HIS A 470 9.11 -10.28 -5.16
C HIS A 470 7.91 -11.17 -4.98
N ARG A 471 6.72 -10.56 -4.95
CA ARG A 471 5.49 -11.30 -4.75
C ARG A 471 5.24 -12.37 -5.82
N ASP A 472 5.44 -12.03 -7.09
CA ASP A 472 5.23 -12.97 -8.21
C ASP A 472 6.12 -14.22 -8.14
N TYR A 473 7.26 -14.12 -7.45
CA TYR A 473 8.22 -15.20 -7.29
C TYR A 473 7.84 -16.19 -6.20
N LEU A 474 7.03 -15.77 -5.23
CA LEU A 474 6.51 -16.67 -4.21
C LEU A 474 5.45 -17.64 -4.77
N ASP A 475 4.97 -17.44 -5.99
CA ASP A 475 3.97 -18.31 -6.61
C ASP A 475 4.47 -19.73 -6.83
N ASP A 476 5.74 -19.89 -7.19
CA ASP A 476 6.35 -21.21 -7.33
C ASP A 476 6.42 -21.92 -5.98
N PHE A 477 6.80 -21.19 -4.93
CA PHE A 477 6.77 -21.67 -3.55
C PHE A 477 5.35 -22.10 -3.14
N PHE A 478 4.36 -21.24 -3.31
CA PHE A 478 2.97 -21.53 -2.98
C PHE A 478 2.40 -22.68 -3.82
N TYR A 479 2.77 -22.78 -5.09
CA TYR A 479 2.38 -23.91 -5.93
C TYR A 479 2.92 -25.24 -5.39
N GLY A 480 4.14 -25.24 -4.83
CA GLY A 480 4.76 -26.39 -4.15
C GLY A 480 4.23 -26.67 -2.75
N LEU A 481 3.67 -25.67 -2.07
CA LEU A 481 3.31 -25.75 -0.65
C LEU A 481 2.19 -26.78 -0.37
N ARG A 482 2.44 -27.65 0.60
CA ARG A 482 1.52 -28.72 1.06
C ARG A 482 1.29 -28.65 2.56
N ASP A 483 0.20 -29.23 3.05
CA ASP A 483 0.05 -29.52 4.49
C ASP A 483 0.80 -30.81 4.89
N ALA A 484 0.79 -31.14 6.18
CA ALA A 484 1.42 -32.35 6.72
C ALA A 484 0.83 -33.67 6.15
N ALA A 485 -0.40 -33.64 5.64
CA ALA A 485 -1.05 -34.77 4.95
C ALA A 485 -0.80 -34.76 3.44
N ASN A 486 0.13 -33.92 2.96
CA ASN A 486 0.52 -33.75 1.57
C ASN A 486 -0.58 -33.17 0.66
N ASN A 487 -1.57 -32.48 1.22
CA ASN A 487 -2.61 -31.82 0.45
C ASN A 487 -2.15 -30.47 -0.12
N PRO A 488 -2.54 -30.08 -1.35
CA PRO A 488 -2.12 -28.85 -2.02
C PRO A 488 -2.80 -27.58 -1.51
N VAL A 489 -2.36 -27.08 -0.36
CA VAL A 489 -2.90 -25.85 0.25
C VAL A 489 -2.53 -24.59 -0.53
N GLY A 490 -1.29 -24.46 -1.01
CA GLY A 490 -0.78 -23.17 -1.47
C GLY A 490 -1.39 -22.64 -2.78
N ARG A 491 -2.13 -23.47 -3.53
CA ARG A 491 -2.80 -23.07 -4.78
C ARG A 491 -3.85 -21.97 -4.61
N THR A 492 -4.34 -21.73 -3.40
CA THR A 492 -5.28 -20.62 -3.14
C THR A 492 -4.59 -19.25 -3.11
N PHE A 493 -3.26 -19.22 -3.01
CA PHE A 493 -2.45 -18.01 -2.81
C PHE A 493 -1.56 -17.65 -4.01
N ILE A 494 -1.81 -18.19 -5.21
CA ILE A 494 -1.02 -17.88 -6.43
C ILE A 494 -1.74 -16.84 -7.31
N LYS A 495 -1.02 -16.06 -8.12
CA LYS A 495 -1.57 -15.13 -9.12
C LYS A 495 -1.36 -15.72 -10.50
N SER A 496 -0.13 -16.11 -10.79
CA SER A 496 0.26 -16.91 -11.95
C SER A 496 1.73 -17.33 -11.79
N PRO A 497 2.04 -18.63 -11.60
CA PRO A 497 3.43 -19.06 -11.41
C PRO A 497 4.28 -18.81 -12.65
N GLN A 498 5.46 -18.19 -12.48
CA GLN A 498 6.35 -17.81 -13.58
C GLN A 498 7.08 -19.02 -14.20
N SER A 499 7.36 -20.08 -13.42
CA SER A 499 8.17 -21.22 -13.89
C SER A 499 7.38 -22.32 -14.59
N THR A 500 6.04 -22.29 -14.54
CA THR A 500 5.22 -23.33 -15.16
C THR A 500 4.86 -22.94 -16.60
N PRO A 501 5.23 -23.75 -17.62
CA PRO A 501 4.79 -23.54 -19.01
C PRO A 501 3.30 -23.81 -19.23
N GLU A 502 2.51 -24.02 -18.16
CA GLU A 502 1.05 -24.06 -18.21
C GLU A 502 0.53 -22.64 -18.43
N PRO A 503 -0.03 -22.30 -19.60
CA PRO A 503 -0.63 -21.01 -19.79
C PRO A 503 -1.82 -20.88 -18.83
N THR A 504 -1.81 -19.86 -17.98
CA THR A 504 -2.98 -19.33 -17.25
C THR A 504 -3.59 -20.25 -16.19
N LEU A 505 -2.85 -20.66 -15.16
CA LEU A 505 -3.53 -21.04 -13.92
C LEU A 505 -4.32 -19.82 -13.42
N PRO A 506 -5.62 -19.97 -13.08
CA PRO A 506 -6.37 -18.85 -12.55
C PRO A 506 -5.75 -18.42 -11.22
N GLN A 507 -5.68 -17.11 -11.00
CA GLN A 507 -5.32 -16.56 -9.70
C GLN A 507 -6.16 -17.23 -8.61
N GLY A 508 -5.47 -17.72 -7.58
CA GLY A 508 -6.04 -18.32 -6.40
C GLY A 508 -6.99 -17.35 -5.70
N LYS A 509 -8.10 -17.89 -5.20
CA LYS A 509 -9.19 -17.08 -4.62
C LYS A 509 -8.81 -16.27 -3.38
N ASP A 510 -7.70 -16.62 -2.73
CA ASP A 510 -7.18 -15.99 -1.52
C ASP A 510 -5.77 -15.39 -1.76
N TRP A 511 -5.44 -15.06 -3.01
CA TRP A 511 -4.15 -14.48 -3.44
C TRP A 511 -3.55 -13.46 -2.46
N ASP A 512 -4.42 -12.57 -1.97
CA ASP A 512 -4.08 -11.41 -1.17
C ASP A 512 -4.06 -11.68 0.35
N ASN A 513 -4.57 -12.84 0.77
CA ASN A 513 -4.73 -13.20 2.18
C ASN A 513 -3.43 -13.76 2.81
N ILE A 514 -2.30 -13.10 2.56
CA ILE A 514 -0.99 -13.48 3.11
C ILE A 514 -0.52 -12.42 4.10
N VAL A 515 -0.26 -12.84 5.34
CA VAL A 515 0.28 -12.00 6.40
C VAL A 515 1.72 -12.44 6.70
N ILE A 516 2.68 -11.56 6.48
CA ILE A 516 4.08 -11.80 6.81
C ILE A 516 4.37 -11.13 8.16
N ILE A 517 4.63 -11.94 9.18
CA ILE A 517 5.03 -11.46 10.50
C ILE A 517 6.55 -11.32 10.49
N THR A 518 7.04 -10.13 10.82
CA THR A 518 8.47 -9.80 10.83
C THR A 518 9.02 -9.82 12.25
N ALA A 519 10.18 -10.45 12.43
CA ALA A 519 10.98 -10.47 13.65
C ALA A 519 11.68 -9.12 13.90
N PHE A 520 10.91 -8.03 13.84
CA PHE A 520 11.42 -6.67 13.89
C PHE A 520 10.41 -5.74 14.58
N LYS A 521 10.90 -4.60 15.08
CA LYS A 521 10.09 -3.65 15.86
C LYS A 521 10.02 -2.25 15.25
N ARG A 522 10.88 -1.92 14.29
CA ARG A 522 10.84 -0.64 13.57
C ARG A 522 10.14 -0.80 12.21
N GLY A 523 9.66 0.31 11.68
CA GLY A 523 8.95 0.36 10.40
C GLY A 523 7.43 0.27 10.54
N ARG A 524 6.75 0.69 9.49
CA ARG A 524 5.30 0.76 9.34
C ARG A 524 4.83 -0.49 8.61
N ALA A 525 3.79 -1.13 9.18
CA ALA A 525 3.05 -2.18 8.51
C ALA A 525 2.56 -1.70 7.14
N GLN A 526 2.61 -2.58 6.15
CA GLN A 526 2.25 -2.26 4.77
C GLN A 526 1.33 -3.34 4.22
N ASN A 527 0.33 -2.92 3.45
CA ASN A 527 -0.56 -3.80 2.72
C ASN A 527 -0.43 -3.48 1.24
N GLU A 528 0.10 -4.44 0.50
CA GLU A 528 0.45 -4.35 -0.91
C GLU A 528 -0.33 -5.40 -1.70
N ASP A 529 -0.31 -5.31 -3.04
CA ASP A 529 -0.98 -6.30 -3.89
C ASP A 529 -0.40 -7.71 -3.67
N GLY A 530 -1.17 -8.57 -3.00
CA GLY A 530 -0.86 -9.97 -2.78
C GLY A 530 -0.27 -10.32 -1.41
N TYR A 531 -0.04 -9.36 -0.51
CA TYR A 531 0.53 -9.61 0.82
C TYR A 531 0.44 -8.38 1.74
N MET A 532 0.55 -8.63 3.05
CA MET A 532 0.74 -7.58 4.05
C MET A 532 1.84 -7.92 5.05
N PHE A 533 2.47 -6.89 5.60
CA PHE A 533 3.51 -6.99 6.63
C PHE A 533 3.01 -6.54 7.99
N SER A 534 3.49 -7.19 9.06
CA SER A 534 3.33 -6.68 10.41
C SER A 534 4.48 -7.06 11.32
N ASN A 535 4.92 -6.08 12.11
CA ASN A 535 5.94 -6.25 13.14
C ASN A 535 5.40 -6.97 14.37
N ILE A 536 6.32 -7.60 15.10
CA ILE A 536 6.05 -8.18 16.43
C ILE A 536 5.97 -7.13 17.55
N GLY A 537 6.47 -5.92 17.31
CA GLY A 537 6.47 -4.82 18.27
C GLY A 537 6.62 -3.46 17.59
N SER A 538 6.78 -2.41 18.39
CA SER A 538 6.94 -1.04 17.92
C SER A 538 8.07 -0.38 18.73
N GLN A 539 9.09 0.10 18.02
CA GLN A 539 10.24 0.86 18.52
C GLN A 539 10.65 1.89 17.46
N ASP A 540 11.23 3.00 17.90
CA ASP A 540 11.73 4.08 17.05
C ASP A 540 13.26 3.99 16.81
N PHE A 541 13.88 2.92 17.30
CA PHE A 541 15.32 2.65 17.18
C PHE A 541 15.56 1.16 16.87
N ASP A 542 16.77 0.87 16.39
CA ASP A 542 17.28 -0.48 16.22
C ASP A 542 18.33 -0.79 17.30
N GLU A 543 18.26 -1.97 17.88
CA GLU A 543 19.33 -2.50 18.73
C GLU A 543 20.45 -3.00 17.81
N LEU A 544 21.71 -2.65 18.09
CA LEU A 544 22.86 -2.96 17.25
C LEU A 544 23.92 -3.76 18.01
N THR A 545 24.53 -4.72 17.30
CA THR A 545 25.74 -5.42 17.73
C THR A 545 26.99 -4.57 17.47
N GLY A 546 27.99 -4.70 18.34
CA GLY A 546 29.32 -4.10 18.18
C GLY A 546 29.68 -3.10 19.27
N ASP A 547 30.62 -2.21 18.96
CA ASP A 547 31.04 -1.09 19.81
C ASP A 547 31.38 0.13 18.93
N LEU A 548 31.49 1.32 19.53
CA LEU A 548 31.81 2.56 18.80
C LEU A 548 33.24 2.59 18.22
N THR A 549 34.12 1.68 18.66
CA THR A 549 35.49 1.58 18.14
C THR A 549 35.53 0.93 16.76
N HIS A 550 34.50 0.16 16.40
CA HIS A 550 34.34 -0.45 15.09
C HIS A 550 33.38 0.36 14.20
N ASN A 551 33.67 0.34 12.89
CA ASN A 551 32.84 1.02 11.89
C ASN A 551 31.72 0.13 11.36
N ARG A 552 31.81 -1.19 11.50
CA ARG A 552 30.76 -2.10 11.07
C ARG A 552 29.88 -2.44 12.26
N VAL A 553 28.59 -2.41 12.05
CA VAL A 553 27.56 -2.79 13.01
C VAL A 553 26.55 -3.67 12.30
N SER A 554 25.87 -4.53 13.05
CA SER A 554 24.78 -5.35 12.52
C SER A 554 23.58 -5.23 13.43
N ILE A 555 22.38 -5.43 12.89
CA ILE A 555 21.15 -5.44 13.68
C ILE A 555 21.22 -6.57 14.72
N GLU A 556 20.96 -6.24 15.99
CA GLU A 556 20.87 -7.22 17.08
C GLU A 556 19.59 -8.06 16.94
N PRO A 557 19.67 -9.37 17.23
CA PRO A 557 18.48 -10.20 17.36
C PRO A 557 17.42 -9.60 18.29
N VAL A 558 16.24 -9.36 17.74
CA VAL A 558 15.14 -8.78 18.52
C VAL A 558 14.64 -9.76 19.58
N THR A 559 14.53 -9.28 20.82
CA THR A 559 13.84 -10.04 21.87
C THR A 559 12.37 -10.25 21.51
N MET A 560 11.99 -11.51 21.28
CA MET A 560 10.64 -11.92 20.90
C MET A 560 9.65 -11.69 22.05
N PRO A 561 8.53 -10.99 21.81
CA PRO A 561 7.50 -10.87 22.83
C PRO A 561 6.74 -12.19 22.96
N PHE A 562 6.17 -12.45 24.14
CA PHE A 562 5.27 -13.61 24.31
C PHE A 562 3.95 -13.48 23.52
N LYS A 563 3.55 -12.25 23.21
CA LYS A 563 2.29 -11.91 22.52
C LYS A 563 2.46 -10.67 21.67
N ILE A 564 1.80 -10.64 20.52
CA ILE A 564 1.70 -9.41 19.73
C ILE A 564 0.96 -8.35 20.57
N PRO A 565 1.51 -7.13 20.73
CA PRO A 565 0.86 -6.05 21.42
C PRO A 565 -0.54 -5.76 20.88
N PRO A 566 -1.51 -5.37 21.74
CA PRO A 566 -2.86 -5.03 21.31
C PRO A 566 -2.90 -4.08 20.11
N GLY A 567 -2.19 -2.94 20.15
CA GLY A 567 -2.17 -1.99 19.03
C GLY A 567 -1.89 -2.64 17.67
N LEU A 568 -0.86 -3.48 17.61
CA LEU A 568 -0.43 -4.18 16.40
C LEU A 568 -1.40 -5.28 15.96
N LYS A 569 -2.04 -5.99 16.90
CA LYS A 569 -3.15 -6.91 16.54
C LYS A 569 -4.29 -6.15 15.84
N GLY A 570 -4.57 -4.93 16.30
CA GLY A 570 -5.52 -4.02 15.65
C GLY A 570 -5.07 -3.66 14.23
N THR A 571 -3.79 -3.32 14.04
CA THR A 571 -3.21 -3.07 12.72
C THR A 571 -3.33 -4.30 11.81
N ILE A 572 -2.92 -5.49 12.25
CA ILE A 572 -3.04 -6.73 11.45
C ILE A 572 -4.50 -6.96 11.05
N THR A 573 -5.45 -6.81 11.99
CA THR A 573 -6.87 -7.00 11.67
C THR A 573 -7.39 -5.93 10.70
N HIS A 574 -6.92 -4.68 10.82
CA HIS A 574 -7.22 -3.60 9.86
C HIS A 574 -6.74 -3.97 8.46
N GLU A 575 -5.49 -4.42 8.33
CA GLU A 575 -4.93 -4.81 7.02
C GLU A 575 -5.65 -6.02 6.43
N ILE A 576 -5.97 -7.04 7.24
CA ILE A 576 -6.77 -8.20 6.81
C ILE A 576 -8.14 -7.77 6.24
N CYS A 577 -8.73 -6.70 6.78
CA CYS A 577 -10.03 -6.23 6.32
C CYS A 577 -10.00 -5.68 4.88
N HIS A 578 -8.87 -5.16 4.41
CA HIS A 578 -8.72 -4.71 3.02
C HIS A 578 -8.87 -5.84 2.01
N SER A 579 -8.29 -7.02 2.30
CA SER A 579 -8.44 -8.22 1.45
C SER A 579 -9.88 -8.74 1.41
N PHE A 580 -10.75 -8.26 2.31
CA PHE A 580 -12.19 -8.54 2.32
C PHE A 580 -13.04 -7.36 1.79
N GLY A 581 -12.43 -6.38 1.12
CA GLY A 581 -13.15 -5.30 0.43
C GLY A 581 -13.62 -4.16 1.33
N LEU A 582 -12.91 -3.92 2.43
CA LEU A 582 -13.12 -2.73 3.25
C LEU A 582 -12.04 -1.71 2.88
N GLY A 583 -12.44 -0.46 2.64
CA GLY A 583 -11.52 0.65 2.37
C GLY A 583 -11.22 1.44 3.64
N ASP A 584 -10.15 2.23 3.58
CA ASP A 584 -9.79 3.18 4.64
C ASP A 584 -10.90 4.22 4.83
N GLU A 585 -11.35 4.40 6.07
CA GLU A 585 -12.36 5.39 6.45
C GLU A 585 -11.73 6.72 6.93
N TYR A 586 -10.40 6.85 6.85
CA TYR A 586 -9.68 8.07 7.21
C TYR A 586 -9.21 8.86 5.97
N GLY A 587 -9.12 10.18 6.13
CA GLY A 587 -8.41 11.06 5.20
C GLY A 587 -6.91 11.08 5.51
N GLU A 588 -6.11 11.55 4.55
CA GLU A 588 -4.67 11.70 4.70
C GLU A 588 -4.32 12.66 5.85
N SER A 589 -3.13 12.53 6.44
CA SER A 589 -2.69 13.52 7.42
C SER A 589 -2.51 14.89 6.75
N PRO A 590 -3.13 15.97 7.24
CA PRO A 590 -2.99 17.28 6.63
C PRO A 590 -1.55 17.80 6.77
N PRO A 591 -1.04 18.55 5.79
CA PRO A 591 0.31 19.12 5.84
C PRO A 591 0.52 20.09 7.01
N SER A 592 -0.55 20.68 7.54
CA SER A 592 -0.51 21.62 8.65
C SER A 592 -1.76 21.52 9.52
N ASN A 593 -1.59 21.78 10.82
CA ASN A 593 -2.71 21.89 11.76
C ASN A 593 -3.68 23.02 11.42
N SER A 594 -3.26 24.02 10.63
CA SER A 594 -4.15 25.10 10.20
C SER A 594 -5.24 24.62 9.22
N PHE A 595 -5.07 23.44 8.61
CA PHE A 595 -6.06 22.85 7.70
C PHE A 595 -7.24 22.25 8.47
N ILE A 596 -6.99 21.79 9.70
CA ILE A 596 -7.98 21.07 10.52
C ILE A 596 -9.22 21.96 10.73
N LYS A 597 -10.41 21.39 10.49
CA LYS A 597 -11.73 22.05 10.52
C LYS A 597 -11.96 23.12 9.45
N LYS A 598 -11.01 23.38 8.54
CA LYS A 598 -11.32 24.22 7.37
C LYS A 598 -12.24 23.47 6.40
N PRO A 599 -13.17 24.17 5.73
CA PRO A 599 -13.94 23.60 4.64
C PRO A 599 -13.04 22.97 3.57
N VAL A 600 -13.44 21.85 2.98
CA VAL A 600 -12.67 21.16 1.92
C VAL A 600 -12.47 22.02 0.66
N ASN A 601 -13.26 23.08 0.51
CA ASN A 601 -13.18 24.07 -0.55
C ASN A 601 -12.58 25.42 -0.10
N HIS A 602 -11.98 25.48 1.10
CA HIS A 602 -11.28 26.67 1.57
C HIS A 602 -10.06 26.94 0.66
N PRO A 603 -9.74 28.21 0.32
CA PRO A 603 -8.59 28.55 -0.53
C PRO A 603 -7.28 27.88 -0.10
N ASP A 604 -7.01 27.86 1.20
CA ASP A 604 -5.79 27.25 1.77
C ASP A 604 -5.68 25.73 1.61
N VAL A 605 -6.80 25.03 1.33
CA VAL A 605 -6.79 23.55 1.25
C VAL A 605 -7.21 23.01 -0.10
N ILE A 606 -7.87 23.80 -0.96
CA ILE A 606 -8.41 23.32 -2.24
C ILE A 606 -7.33 22.82 -3.21
N GLY A 607 -6.08 23.29 -3.06
CA GLY A 607 -4.92 22.81 -3.82
C GLY A 607 -4.32 21.51 -3.31
N TRP A 608 -4.75 21.02 -2.13
CA TRP A 608 -4.28 19.77 -1.57
C TRP A 608 -5.07 18.59 -2.16
N ALA A 609 -4.38 17.67 -2.84
CA ALA A 609 -5.00 16.56 -3.58
C ALA A 609 -5.90 15.63 -2.74
N PHE A 610 -5.76 15.67 -1.41
CA PHE A 610 -6.54 14.87 -0.47
C PHE A 610 -7.67 15.67 0.22
N ALA A 611 -7.82 16.96 -0.06
CA ALA A 611 -8.91 17.76 0.50
C ALA A 611 -10.29 17.25 0.02
N ASN A 612 -10.42 16.94 -1.27
CA ASN A 612 -11.67 16.48 -1.86
C ASN A 612 -11.44 15.36 -2.88
N PHE A 613 -12.28 14.34 -2.85
CA PHE A 613 -12.23 13.23 -3.78
C PHE A 613 -12.75 13.65 -5.16
N GLU A 614 -11.92 13.48 -6.19
CA GLU A 614 -12.24 13.79 -7.59
C GLU A 614 -12.44 12.55 -8.48
N GLY A 615 -12.30 11.35 -7.91
CA GLY A 615 -12.51 10.10 -8.64
C GLY A 615 -13.99 9.87 -8.99
N ASP A 616 -14.23 8.94 -9.91
CA ASP A 616 -15.58 8.47 -10.18
C ASP A 616 -16.09 7.57 -9.04
N GLY A 617 -17.41 7.42 -8.92
CA GLY A 617 -17.99 6.53 -7.92
C GLY A 617 -17.61 5.07 -8.13
N ALA A 618 -17.35 4.64 -9.37
CA ALA A 618 -17.03 3.26 -9.70
C ALA A 618 -15.70 2.80 -9.08
N SER A 619 -14.73 3.69 -8.95
CA SER A 619 -13.46 3.43 -8.27
C SER A 619 -13.62 3.05 -6.79
N LEU A 620 -14.78 3.36 -6.17
CA LEU A 620 -15.11 3.01 -4.80
C LEU A 620 -16.02 1.78 -4.67
N ASP A 621 -16.44 1.17 -5.78
CA ASP A 621 -17.37 0.04 -5.73
C ASP A 621 -16.77 -1.19 -5.02
N ASN A 622 -15.44 -1.35 -5.13
CA ASN A 622 -14.65 -2.36 -4.45
C ASN A 622 -14.68 -2.23 -2.93
N TYR A 623 -15.03 -1.07 -2.38
CA TYR A 623 -15.06 -0.83 -0.94
C TYR A 623 -16.50 -0.83 -0.43
N SER A 624 -16.86 -1.82 0.37
CA SER A 624 -18.25 -1.97 0.86
C SER A 624 -18.65 -0.88 1.85
N ASN A 625 -17.68 -0.25 2.51
CA ASN A 625 -17.84 0.80 3.52
C ASN A 625 -17.56 2.21 2.99
N LEU A 626 -17.26 2.40 1.71
CA LEU A 626 -17.07 3.72 1.11
C LEU A 626 -18.08 3.98 0.01
N GLN A 627 -18.47 5.25 -0.15
CA GLN A 627 -19.38 5.69 -1.21
C GLN A 627 -19.04 7.11 -1.65
N ALA A 628 -19.01 7.36 -2.96
CA ALA A 628 -18.80 8.71 -3.47
C ALA A 628 -20.02 9.60 -3.17
N LYS A 629 -19.78 10.85 -2.82
CA LYS A 629 -20.82 11.87 -2.64
C LYS A 629 -21.69 12.01 -3.89
N ALA A 630 -21.08 11.88 -5.08
CA ALA A 630 -21.78 11.96 -6.35
C ALA A 630 -22.93 10.94 -6.49
N ASP A 631 -22.78 9.73 -5.93
CA ASP A 631 -23.79 8.68 -6.00
C ASP A 631 -25.05 8.99 -5.17
N LEU A 632 -24.94 9.93 -4.24
CA LEU A 632 -26.05 10.37 -3.38
C LEU A 632 -26.75 11.63 -3.89
N LYS A 633 -26.16 12.34 -4.85
CA LYS A 633 -26.71 13.63 -5.31
C LYS A 633 -27.98 13.41 -6.13
N ILE A 634 -29.02 14.16 -5.78
CA ILE A 634 -30.22 14.35 -6.59
C ILE A 634 -30.44 15.85 -6.80
N LEU A 635 -31.19 16.24 -7.83
CA LEU A 635 -31.61 17.62 -8.00
C LEU A 635 -32.87 17.87 -7.17
N GLY A 636 -32.81 18.88 -6.29
CA GLY A 636 -33.97 19.43 -5.61
C GLY A 636 -34.93 20.10 -6.59
N THR A 637 -36.13 20.43 -6.12
CA THR A 637 -37.15 21.12 -6.94
C THR A 637 -36.72 22.50 -7.42
N ASP A 638 -35.75 23.12 -6.74
CA ASP A 638 -35.11 24.39 -7.05
C ASP A 638 -33.83 24.22 -7.90
N GLY A 639 -33.46 22.99 -8.26
CA GLY A 639 -32.22 22.66 -8.95
C GLY A 639 -30.99 22.53 -8.03
N THR A 640 -31.14 22.73 -6.72
CA THR A 640 -30.03 22.58 -5.76
C THR A 640 -29.67 21.10 -5.60
N PRO A 641 -28.38 20.71 -5.66
CA PRO A 641 -27.98 19.32 -5.41
C PRO A 641 -28.21 18.97 -3.93
N LEU A 642 -29.09 18.00 -3.67
CA LEU A 642 -29.37 17.45 -2.35
C LEU A 642 -28.79 16.05 -2.23
N LEU A 643 -28.38 15.66 -1.02
CA LEU A 643 -28.07 14.26 -0.74
C LEU A 643 -29.36 13.48 -0.49
N ASN A 644 -29.58 12.40 -1.22
CA ASN A 644 -30.67 11.48 -0.97
C ASN A 644 -30.19 10.32 -0.09
N PRO A 645 -30.54 10.28 1.21
CA PRO A 645 -30.11 9.19 2.10
C PRO A 645 -30.68 7.82 1.68
N TYR A 646 -31.73 7.78 0.84
CA TYR A 646 -32.21 6.52 0.28
C TYR A 646 -31.28 5.93 -0.80
N HIS A 647 -30.22 6.65 -1.20
CA HIS A 647 -29.17 6.19 -2.12
C HIS A 647 -27.94 5.63 -1.38
N ILE A 648 -27.96 5.63 -0.04
CA ILE A 648 -26.86 5.07 0.76
C ILE A 648 -26.66 3.58 0.45
N LYS A 649 -25.43 3.21 0.10
CA LYS A 649 -25.00 1.86 -0.32
C LYS A 649 -25.25 0.79 0.75
N TRP A 650 -25.07 1.13 2.02
CA TRP A 650 -25.17 0.20 3.16
C TRP A 650 -26.55 0.17 3.84
N ARG A 651 -27.63 0.50 3.11
CA ARG A 651 -29.02 0.26 3.54
C ARG A 651 -29.40 -1.21 3.48
N TYR A 652 -28.78 -2.03 4.33
CA TYR A 652 -29.07 -3.46 4.40
C TYR A 652 -30.12 -3.78 5.44
N HIS A 653 -31.07 -4.65 5.10
CA HIS A 653 -31.96 -5.24 6.09
C HIS A 653 -31.18 -5.99 7.17
N LEU A 654 -31.58 -5.84 8.42
CA LEU A 654 -31.23 -6.79 9.46
C LEU A 654 -31.95 -8.11 9.17
N MET A 655 -31.26 -9.24 9.38
CA MET A 655 -31.78 -10.56 9.00
C MET A 655 -31.90 -11.47 10.21
N GLN A 656 -33.05 -12.13 10.35
CA GLN A 656 -33.29 -13.12 11.38
C GLN A 656 -32.71 -14.48 11.00
N LYS A 657 -32.87 -14.85 9.73
CA LYS A 657 -32.49 -16.13 9.15
C LYS A 657 -31.93 -15.92 7.76
N CYS A 658 -30.95 -16.72 7.37
CA CYS A 658 -30.34 -16.63 6.04
C CYS A 658 -29.97 -18.04 5.56
N GLY A 659 -30.24 -18.31 4.28
CA GLY A 659 -29.84 -19.51 3.57
C GLY A 659 -29.11 -19.17 2.29
N ILE A 660 -28.11 -19.97 1.94
CA ILE A 660 -27.33 -19.86 0.71
C ILE A 660 -27.97 -20.77 -0.33
N VAL A 661 -28.38 -20.19 -1.45
CA VAL A 661 -29.04 -20.90 -2.55
C VAL A 661 -27.98 -21.56 -3.44
N THR A 662 -28.08 -22.87 -3.60
CA THR A 662 -27.20 -23.68 -4.45
C THR A 662 -27.80 -23.92 -5.84
N ALA A 663 -29.12 -23.91 -5.97
CA ALA A 663 -29.80 -24.04 -7.26
C ALA A 663 -31.15 -23.31 -7.28
N VAL A 664 -31.53 -22.82 -8.46
CA VAL A 664 -32.79 -22.13 -8.74
C VAL A 664 -33.51 -22.85 -9.87
N SER A 665 -34.80 -23.14 -9.69
CA SER A 665 -35.67 -23.68 -10.74
C SER A 665 -36.95 -22.84 -10.83
N VAL A 666 -37.31 -22.45 -12.04
CA VAL A 666 -38.44 -21.56 -12.33
C VAL A 666 -39.57 -22.36 -12.97
N ASN A 667 -40.79 -22.16 -12.49
CA ASN A 667 -42.02 -22.53 -13.17
C ASN A 667 -42.88 -21.26 -13.32
N VAL A 668 -43.95 -21.30 -14.12
CA VAL A 668 -44.76 -20.15 -14.57
C VAL A 668 -44.96 -19.07 -13.49
N SER A 669 -45.32 -19.44 -12.27
CA SER A 669 -45.56 -18.50 -11.15
C SER A 669 -44.81 -18.85 -9.86
N THR A 670 -43.84 -19.78 -9.91
CA THR A 670 -43.14 -20.24 -8.70
C THR A 670 -41.66 -20.38 -8.92
N LEU A 671 -40.90 -20.10 -7.86
CA LEU A 671 -39.45 -20.32 -7.81
C LEU A 671 -39.13 -21.38 -6.77
N THR A 672 -38.56 -22.51 -7.19
CA THR A 672 -38.05 -23.53 -6.27
C THR A 672 -36.57 -23.29 -6.03
N LEU A 673 -36.21 -23.08 -4.77
CA LEU A 673 -34.84 -22.86 -4.33
C LEU A 673 -34.32 -24.10 -3.63
N THR A 674 -33.12 -24.52 -4.00
CA THR A 674 -32.34 -25.50 -3.23
C THR A 674 -31.30 -24.73 -2.42
N LEU A 675 -31.26 -24.95 -1.11
CA LEU A 675 -30.29 -24.33 -0.21
C LEU A 675 -29.15 -25.30 0.12
N GLN A 676 -28.09 -24.76 0.72
CA GLN A 676 -27.07 -25.60 1.34
C GLN A 676 -27.68 -26.55 2.41
N PRO A 677 -27.02 -27.69 2.67
CA PRO A 677 -27.55 -28.69 3.58
C PRO A 677 -28.00 -28.14 4.93
N ARG A 678 -29.18 -28.58 5.39
CA ARG A 678 -29.85 -28.24 6.66
C ARG A 678 -30.35 -26.80 6.78
N GLN A 679 -30.10 -25.93 5.81
CA GLN A 679 -30.51 -24.52 5.89
C GLN A 679 -31.98 -24.29 5.56
N ALA A 680 -32.65 -25.17 4.82
CA ALA A 680 -34.09 -25.01 4.55
C ALA A 680 -34.95 -25.19 5.80
N ALA A 681 -34.50 -26.01 6.76
CA ALA A 681 -35.24 -26.36 7.97
C ALA A 681 -35.45 -25.17 8.93
N GLN A 682 -34.67 -24.08 8.77
CA GLN A 682 -34.87 -22.87 9.57
C GLN A 682 -36.09 -22.05 9.11
N PHE A 683 -36.58 -22.28 7.88
CA PHE A 683 -37.72 -21.57 7.30
C PHE A 683 -39.02 -22.36 7.44
N ALA A 684 -40.15 -21.66 7.40
CA ALA A 684 -41.49 -22.26 7.43
C ALA A 684 -42.36 -21.72 6.28
N ALA A 685 -43.32 -22.52 5.82
CA ALA A 685 -44.34 -22.04 4.90
C ALA A 685 -45.09 -20.84 5.52
N GLY A 686 -45.42 -19.85 4.69
CA GLY A 686 -45.98 -18.56 5.10
C GLY A 686 -44.93 -17.53 5.55
N SER A 687 -43.66 -17.89 5.71
CA SER A 687 -42.64 -16.92 6.15
C SER A 687 -42.34 -15.89 5.06
N PRO A 688 -42.27 -14.59 5.41
CA PRO A 688 -41.85 -13.54 4.49
C PRO A 688 -40.33 -13.62 4.26
N VAL A 689 -39.90 -13.57 3.01
CA VAL A 689 -38.47 -13.63 2.64
C VAL A 689 -38.13 -12.73 1.47
N PHE A 690 -36.85 -12.37 1.40
CA PHE A 690 -36.24 -11.71 0.25
C PHE A 690 -35.19 -12.61 -0.37
N LEU A 691 -35.02 -12.49 -1.69
CA LEU A 691 -33.85 -12.98 -2.39
C LEU A 691 -32.89 -11.84 -2.63
N ARG A 692 -31.61 -12.08 -2.38
CA ARG A 692 -30.55 -11.13 -2.72
C ARG A 692 -29.46 -11.83 -3.50
N LYS A 693 -29.27 -11.38 -4.73
CA LYS A 693 -28.16 -11.81 -5.58
C LYS A 693 -26.92 -11.01 -5.22
N ARG A 694 -25.77 -11.65 -5.35
CA ARG A 694 -24.48 -11.17 -4.88
C ARG A 694 -23.47 -11.53 -5.94
N LYS A 695 -22.61 -10.59 -6.32
CA LYS A 695 -21.57 -10.88 -7.29
C LYS A 695 -20.34 -11.37 -6.53
N LYS A 696 -19.92 -12.61 -6.78
CA LYS A 696 -18.63 -13.13 -6.28
C LYS A 696 -17.45 -12.56 -7.08
N ASP A 697 -17.76 -12.02 -8.27
CA ASP A 697 -16.84 -11.44 -9.25
C ASP A 697 -15.66 -12.35 -9.62
N GLY A 698 -15.81 -13.68 -9.46
CA GLY A 698 -14.69 -14.62 -9.62
C GLY A 698 -13.96 -14.47 -10.96
N PHE A 699 -14.64 -14.00 -12.01
CA PHE A 699 -14.04 -13.65 -13.28
C PHE A 699 -14.66 -12.37 -13.86
N ALA A 700 -13.82 -11.51 -14.44
CA ALA A 700 -14.24 -10.46 -15.36
C ALA A 700 -13.75 -10.79 -16.77
N TYR A 701 -14.40 -10.19 -17.77
CA TYR A 701 -14.01 -10.35 -19.17
C TYR A 701 -13.56 -9.00 -19.69
N ARG A 702 -12.32 -8.89 -20.15
CA ARG A 702 -11.75 -7.65 -20.66
C ARG A 702 -11.57 -7.73 -22.17
N ILE A 703 -11.99 -6.69 -22.86
CA ILE A 703 -11.71 -6.50 -24.28
C ILE A 703 -10.40 -5.72 -24.42
N SER A 704 -9.49 -6.24 -25.24
CA SER A 704 -8.26 -5.57 -25.63
C SER A 704 -8.10 -5.54 -27.14
N GLU A 705 -7.47 -4.51 -27.68
CA GLU A 705 -7.13 -4.43 -29.10
C GLU A 705 -5.98 -5.40 -29.46
N THR A 706 -6.11 -6.13 -30.58
CA THR A 706 -5.10 -7.12 -30.99
C THR A 706 -3.92 -6.51 -31.76
N THR A 707 -4.02 -5.28 -32.24
CA THR A 707 -3.06 -4.67 -33.19
C THR A 707 -1.92 -3.86 -32.57
N GLY A 708 -1.79 -3.84 -31.24
CA GLY A 708 -0.68 -3.20 -30.50
C GLY A 708 0.11 -4.19 -29.65
N SER A 709 1.43 -3.98 -29.52
CA SER A 709 2.26 -4.67 -28.53
C SER A 709 2.85 -3.63 -27.57
N PRO A 710 2.41 -3.59 -26.30
CA PRO A 710 1.44 -4.48 -25.64
C PRO A 710 -0.02 -4.22 -26.06
N PRO A 711 -0.93 -5.20 -25.94
CA PRO A 711 -2.36 -5.01 -26.21
C PRO A 711 -2.94 -3.94 -25.29
N VAL A 712 -3.66 -2.97 -25.86
CA VAL A 712 -4.29 -1.88 -25.11
C VAL A 712 -5.66 -2.37 -24.62
N SER A 713 -5.87 -2.32 -23.31
CA SER A 713 -7.18 -2.59 -22.70
C SER A 713 -8.20 -1.55 -23.17
N ILE A 714 -9.32 -2.02 -23.74
CA ILE A 714 -10.44 -1.17 -24.15
C ILE A 714 -11.43 -1.00 -22.99
N SER A 715 -12.02 -2.10 -22.51
CA SER A 715 -13.07 -2.07 -21.46
C SER A 715 -13.33 -3.44 -20.85
N LEU A 716 -14.05 -3.48 -19.73
CA LEU A 716 -14.71 -4.66 -19.19
C LEU A 716 -16.05 -4.94 -19.87
N VAL A 717 -16.36 -6.22 -20.03
CA VAL A 717 -17.68 -6.71 -20.45
C VAL A 717 -18.56 -6.86 -19.21
N LEU A 718 -19.65 -6.10 -19.16
CA LEU A 718 -20.66 -6.14 -18.11
C LEU A 718 -21.74 -7.18 -18.40
N HIS A 719 -22.04 -7.44 -19.68
CA HIS A 719 -22.99 -8.47 -20.11
C HIS A 719 -22.58 -9.03 -21.48
N PRO A 720 -22.73 -10.35 -21.73
CA PRO A 720 -23.17 -11.37 -20.77
C PRO A 720 -22.08 -11.72 -19.76
N ASP A 721 -22.51 -12.10 -18.56
CA ASP A 721 -21.65 -12.56 -17.48
C ASP A 721 -22.14 -13.94 -17.00
N PRO A 722 -21.39 -15.05 -17.24
CA PRO A 722 -20.11 -15.07 -17.95
C PRO A 722 -20.25 -14.88 -19.48
N VAL A 723 -19.18 -14.42 -20.13
CA VAL A 723 -19.10 -14.46 -21.60
C VAL A 723 -19.08 -15.93 -22.06
N PRO A 724 -19.90 -16.32 -23.06
CA PRO A 724 -19.90 -17.69 -23.56
C PRO A 724 -18.47 -18.13 -23.98
N PRO A 725 -18.01 -19.33 -23.56
CA PRO A 725 -16.62 -19.77 -23.75
C PRO A 725 -16.13 -19.67 -25.19
N GLU A 726 -17.01 -19.87 -26.17
CA GLU A 726 -16.68 -19.79 -27.58
C GLU A 726 -16.23 -18.39 -28.02
N PHE A 727 -16.63 -17.31 -27.33
CA PHE A 727 -16.22 -15.93 -27.63
C PHE A 727 -14.97 -15.46 -26.87
N VAL A 728 -14.50 -16.22 -25.87
CA VAL A 728 -13.22 -15.95 -25.21
C VAL A 728 -12.06 -16.11 -26.22
N GLY A 729 -11.13 -15.15 -26.26
CA GLY A 729 -10.10 -15.02 -27.28
C GLY A 729 -10.45 -14.04 -28.39
N ASP A 730 -9.90 -14.24 -29.59
CA ASP A 730 -10.03 -13.28 -30.70
C ASP A 730 -11.43 -13.28 -31.32
N SER A 731 -11.95 -12.08 -31.59
CA SER A 731 -13.24 -11.80 -32.23
C SER A 731 -13.16 -10.53 -33.08
N THR A 732 -14.12 -10.31 -33.97
CA THR A 732 -14.20 -9.08 -34.79
C THR A 732 -15.41 -8.26 -34.37
N VAL A 733 -15.22 -6.95 -34.17
CA VAL A 733 -16.34 -6.03 -33.93
C VAL A 733 -17.18 -5.91 -35.20
N ARG A 734 -18.46 -6.27 -35.13
CA ARG A 734 -19.42 -6.17 -36.24
C ARG A 734 -20.11 -4.81 -36.26
N SER A 735 -20.55 -4.32 -35.11
CA SER A 735 -21.23 -3.04 -34.95
C SER A 735 -21.08 -2.48 -33.54
N ILE A 736 -21.27 -1.17 -33.40
CA ILE A 736 -21.24 -0.46 -32.11
C ILE A 736 -22.54 0.35 -31.94
N ASP A 737 -23.04 0.41 -30.71
CA ASP A 737 -24.11 1.30 -30.27
C ASP A 737 -23.64 2.03 -29.00
N PRO A 738 -22.95 3.18 -29.15
CA PRO A 738 -22.42 3.94 -28.02
C PRO A 738 -23.50 4.43 -27.06
N ALA A 739 -24.74 4.65 -27.51
CA ALA A 739 -25.81 5.15 -26.66
C ALA A 739 -26.27 4.10 -25.62
N GLN A 740 -26.06 2.82 -25.91
CA GLN A 740 -26.36 1.70 -25.02
C GLN A 740 -25.10 1.05 -24.45
N GLU A 741 -23.92 1.61 -24.71
CA GLU A 741 -22.62 1.00 -24.41
C GLU A 741 -22.49 -0.43 -24.96
N ARG A 742 -23.05 -0.67 -26.16
CA ARG A 742 -23.12 -2.00 -26.75
C ARG A 742 -22.15 -2.16 -27.91
N VAL A 743 -21.54 -3.34 -27.99
CA VAL A 743 -20.67 -3.78 -29.08
C VAL A 743 -21.11 -5.17 -29.52
N THR A 744 -21.57 -5.30 -30.77
CA THR A 744 -21.84 -6.62 -31.36
C THR A 744 -20.55 -7.14 -31.96
N ILE A 745 -20.15 -8.34 -31.54
CA ILE A 745 -18.97 -9.02 -32.05
C ILE A 745 -19.38 -10.25 -32.86
N GLU A 746 -18.51 -10.67 -33.77
CA GLU A 746 -18.67 -11.91 -34.52
C GLU A 746 -17.43 -12.79 -34.41
N LYS A 747 -17.66 -14.10 -34.37
CA LYS A 747 -16.61 -15.11 -34.34
C LYS A 747 -17.00 -16.31 -35.18
N VAL A 748 -16.01 -16.88 -35.85
CA VAL A 748 -16.16 -18.12 -36.60
C VAL A 748 -15.89 -19.29 -35.66
N VAL A 749 -16.88 -20.16 -35.46
CA VAL A 749 -16.78 -21.37 -34.63
C VAL A 749 -16.96 -22.63 -35.46
N GLY A 750 -16.38 -23.74 -35.02
CA GLY A 750 -16.41 -25.03 -35.72
C GLY A 750 -15.34 -25.19 -36.80
N PHE A 751 -15.18 -26.43 -37.31
CA PHE A 751 -14.20 -26.78 -38.35
C PHE A 751 -14.88 -27.44 -39.55
N GLY A 752 -14.35 -27.21 -40.76
CA GLY A 752 -14.84 -27.83 -41.99
C GLY A 752 -16.31 -27.49 -42.29
N ALA A 753 -17.14 -28.51 -42.51
CA ALA A 753 -18.57 -28.36 -42.84
C ALA A 753 -19.45 -27.84 -41.68
N THR A 754 -18.91 -27.75 -40.46
CA THR A 754 -19.62 -27.21 -39.27
C THR A 754 -19.24 -25.76 -38.96
N ARG A 755 -18.44 -25.13 -39.84
CA ARG A 755 -17.99 -23.75 -39.69
C ARG A 755 -19.17 -22.78 -39.81
N GLN A 756 -19.46 -22.05 -38.74
CA GLN A 756 -20.53 -21.05 -38.70
C GLN A 756 -20.03 -19.75 -38.07
N THR A 757 -20.54 -18.62 -38.54
CA THR A 757 -20.32 -17.32 -37.90
C THR A 757 -21.41 -17.13 -36.86
N VAL A 758 -21.01 -16.95 -35.60
CA VAL A 758 -21.90 -16.61 -34.48
C VAL A 758 -21.64 -15.18 -34.04
N THR A 759 -22.66 -14.54 -33.48
CA THR A 759 -22.57 -13.16 -32.98
C THR A 759 -22.94 -13.06 -31.50
N LEU A 760 -22.33 -12.10 -30.82
CA LEU A 760 -22.61 -11.80 -29.42
C LEU A 760 -22.71 -10.30 -29.20
N ASP A 761 -23.75 -9.86 -28.51
CA ASP A 761 -23.86 -8.49 -28.05
C ASP A 761 -23.20 -8.36 -26.67
N LEU A 762 -22.20 -7.50 -26.60
CA LEU A 762 -21.50 -7.13 -25.38
C LEU A 762 -22.02 -5.79 -24.89
N THR A 763 -22.25 -5.66 -23.58
CA THR A 763 -22.42 -4.35 -22.92
C THR A 763 -21.12 -4.02 -22.19
N LEU A 764 -20.55 -2.84 -22.41
CA LEU A 764 -19.27 -2.40 -21.87
C LEU A 764 -19.44 -1.36 -20.75
N GLU A 765 -18.34 -0.94 -20.12
CA GLU A 765 -18.36 0.17 -19.16
C GLU A 765 -18.79 1.49 -19.82
N SER A 766 -19.40 2.37 -19.03
CA SER A 766 -19.87 3.68 -19.50
C SER A 766 -18.75 4.46 -20.22
N GLY A 767 -19.08 4.99 -21.39
CA GLY A 767 -18.19 5.76 -22.26
C GLY A 767 -17.14 4.93 -23.00
N LYS A 768 -17.19 3.59 -22.97
CA LYS A 768 -16.14 2.75 -23.56
C LYS A 768 -16.51 2.10 -24.88
N ALA A 769 -17.80 1.95 -25.22
CA ALA A 769 -18.18 1.40 -26.53
C ALA A 769 -17.69 2.26 -27.70
N VAL A 770 -17.53 3.57 -27.50
CA VAL A 770 -16.99 4.51 -28.50
C VAL A 770 -15.51 4.25 -28.86
N LEU A 771 -14.80 3.48 -28.03
CA LEU A 771 -13.41 3.11 -28.27
C LEU A 771 -13.30 1.92 -29.25
N CYS A 772 -14.42 1.27 -29.59
CA CYS A 772 -14.47 0.20 -30.58
C CYS A 772 -14.85 0.71 -31.97
N GLN A 773 -14.45 -0.01 -33.03
CA GLN A 773 -14.84 0.30 -34.42
C GLN A 773 -15.30 -0.95 -35.19
N PRO A 774 -16.32 -0.87 -36.06
CA PRO A 774 -16.66 -1.97 -36.96
C PRO A 774 -15.45 -2.44 -37.78
N GLY A 775 -15.23 -3.76 -37.83
CA GLY A 775 -14.07 -4.40 -38.46
C GLY A 775 -12.84 -4.51 -37.56
N GLN A 776 -12.82 -3.87 -36.38
CA GLN A 776 -11.71 -3.96 -35.44
C GLN A 776 -11.58 -5.39 -34.90
N SER A 777 -10.35 -5.91 -34.91
CA SER A 777 -10.03 -7.16 -34.24
C SER A 777 -9.77 -6.91 -32.77
N ILE A 778 -10.45 -7.65 -31.92
CA ILE A 778 -10.37 -7.54 -30.46
C ILE A 778 -10.15 -8.92 -29.86
N ARG A 779 -9.59 -8.95 -28.66
CA ARG A 779 -9.46 -10.15 -27.84
C ARG A 779 -10.24 -9.99 -26.56
N ILE A 780 -11.06 -10.98 -26.22
CA ILE A 780 -11.72 -11.08 -24.92
C ILE A 780 -10.87 -11.98 -24.03
N ASN A 781 -10.27 -11.41 -23.00
CA ASN A 781 -9.54 -12.17 -21.98
C ASN A 781 -10.46 -12.39 -20.77
N GLN A 782 -10.53 -13.62 -20.28
CA GLN A 782 -11.10 -13.90 -18.97
C GLN A 782 -10.03 -13.63 -17.92
N GLU A 783 -10.27 -12.64 -17.06
CA GLU A 783 -9.40 -12.27 -15.95
C GLU A 783 -10.02 -12.80 -14.65
N SER A 784 -9.25 -13.52 -13.83
CA SER A 784 -9.68 -13.81 -12.47
C SER A 784 -9.76 -12.48 -11.70
N ARG A 785 -10.89 -12.24 -11.03
CA ARG A 785 -11.05 -11.09 -10.13
C ARG A 785 -11.42 -11.60 -8.75
N PRO A 786 -10.45 -12.10 -7.96
CA PRO A 786 -10.72 -12.29 -6.55
C PRO A 786 -10.88 -10.89 -5.93
N GLY A 787 -12.11 -10.41 -5.93
CA GLY A 787 -12.55 -9.20 -5.28
C GLY A 787 -13.61 -9.55 -4.23
N PRO A 788 -13.91 -8.63 -3.32
CA PRO A 788 -14.99 -8.80 -2.37
C PRO A 788 -16.32 -9.01 -3.10
N ILE A 789 -17.29 -9.61 -2.40
CA ILE A 789 -18.65 -9.69 -2.92
C ILE A 789 -19.21 -8.27 -3.08
N PHE A 790 -19.44 -7.87 -4.33
CA PHE A 790 -20.06 -6.59 -4.62
C PHE A 790 -21.52 -6.60 -4.19
N THR A 791 -21.86 -5.59 -3.39
CA THR A 791 -23.23 -5.30 -2.98
C THR A 791 -23.84 -4.14 -3.77
N THR A 792 -22.99 -3.39 -4.48
CA THR A 792 -23.37 -2.34 -5.43
C THR A 792 -23.28 -2.88 -6.83
N PHE A 793 -24.35 -2.68 -7.60
CA PHE A 793 -24.38 -2.93 -9.04
C PHE A 793 -24.54 -1.56 -9.69
N ARG A 794 -23.81 -1.27 -10.76
CA ARG A 794 -24.04 -0.07 -11.56
C ARG A 794 -24.82 -0.44 -12.82
N SER A 795 -25.73 0.43 -13.23
CA SER A 795 -26.41 0.33 -14.51
C SER A 795 -25.43 0.63 -15.63
N ALA A 796 -25.83 0.38 -16.89
CA ALA A 796 -25.06 0.83 -18.05
C ALA A 796 -24.81 2.36 -18.06
N THR A 797 -25.66 3.13 -17.37
CA THR A 797 -25.52 4.59 -17.22
C THR A 797 -24.66 5.01 -16.01
N GLY A 798 -24.07 4.05 -15.29
CA GLY A 798 -23.21 4.31 -14.13
C GLY A 798 -23.94 4.59 -12.82
N GLU A 799 -25.28 4.56 -12.79
CA GLU A 799 -26.07 4.76 -11.58
C GLU A 799 -26.04 3.50 -10.70
N ILE A 800 -26.00 3.66 -9.37
CA ILE A 800 -26.13 2.53 -8.45
C ILE A 800 -27.53 1.90 -8.61
N GLU A 801 -27.57 0.70 -9.19
CA GLU A 801 -28.74 -0.14 -9.24
C GLU A 801 -29.03 -0.72 -7.86
N LYS A 802 -30.09 -0.22 -7.21
CA LYS A 802 -30.67 -0.78 -5.98
C LYS A 802 -31.29 -2.18 -6.17
N LYS A 803 -31.08 -2.82 -7.32
CA LYS A 803 -31.96 -3.87 -7.85
C LYS A 803 -31.59 -5.27 -7.41
N ALA A 804 -30.47 -5.53 -6.73
CA ALA A 804 -30.08 -6.91 -6.40
C ALA A 804 -30.91 -7.61 -5.31
N ILE A 805 -32.05 -7.03 -4.90
CA ILE A 805 -32.98 -7.58 -3.91
C ILE A 805 -34.36 -7.76 -4.56
N SER A 806 -35.02 -8.89 -4.29
CA SER A 806 -36.39 -9.12 -4.76
C SER A 806 -37.41 -8.19 -4.10
N PRO A 807 -38.65 -8.09 -4.63
CA PRO A 807 -39.81 -7.77 -3.81
C PRO A 807 -39.94 -8.73 -2.62
N LEU A 808 -40.78 -8.39 -1.64
CA LEU A 808 -41.07 -9.31 -0.54
C LEU A 808 -41.85 -10.52 -1.07
N LEU A 809 -41.36 -11.73 -0.80
CA LEU A 809 -41.93 -13.00 -1.25
C LEU A 809 -42.45 -13.80 -0.05
N THR A 810 -43.29 -14.80 -0.32
CA THR A 810 -43.79 -15.73 0.69
C THR A 810 -43.42 -17.16 0.31
N ILE A 811 -42.93 -17.92 1.29
CA ILE A 811 -42.65 -19.35 1.13
C ILE A 811 -43.98 -20.12 1.06
N SER A 812 -44.25 -20.81 -0.05
CA SER A 812 -45.45 -21.61 -0.23
C SER A 812 -45.32 -23.03 0.35
N SER A 813 -44.15 -23.64 0.27
CA SER A 813 -43.88 -24.96 0.84
C SER A 813 -42.40 -25.13 1.19
N VAL A 814 -42.08 -25.97 2.19
CA VAL A 814 -40.71 -26.31 2.59
C VAL A 814 -40.53 -27.83 2.59
N ASN A 815 -39.50 -28.31 1.92
CA ASN A 815 -39.02 -29.69 1.95
C ASN A 815 -37.62 -29.73 2.59
N ALA A 816 -37.59 -29.83 3.93
CA ALA A 816 -36.35 -29.80 4.70
C ALA A 816 -35.41 -30.97 4.35
N SER A 817 -35.93 -32.16 4.05
CA SER A 817 -35.13 -33.33 3.66
C SER A 817 -34.40 -33.13 2.33
N ALA A 818 -34.99 -32.40 1.39
CA ALA A 818 -34.38 -32.07 0.11
C ALA A 818 -33.60 -30.74 0.14
N ASN A 819 -33.57 -30.04 1.29
CA ASN A 819 -33.07 -28.67 1.42
C ASN A 819 -33.74 -27.69 0.45
N GLN A 820 -35.02 -27.88 0.16
CA GLN A 820 -35.75 -27.08 -0.82
C GLN A 820 -36.90 -26.31 -0.19
N PHE A 821 -37.24 -25.17 -0.77
CA PHE A 821 -38.55 -24.56 -0.58
C PHE A 821 -39.01 -23.86 -1.85
N THR A 822 -40.32 -23.67 -1.97
CA THR A 822 -40.94 -23.00 -3.12
C THR A 822 -41.44 -21.62 -2.70
N LEU A 823 -41.25 -20.64 -3.57
CA LEU A 823 -41.73 -19.27 -3.45
C LEU A 823 -42.80 -19.01 -4.51
N ASN A 824 -43.81 -18.24 -4.16
CA ASN A 824 -44.68 -17.61 -5.15
C ASN A 824 -43.99 -16.33 -5.63
N ILE A 825 -43.88 -16.16 -6.95
CA ILE A 825 -43.28 -14.96 -7.56
C ILE A 825 -44.34 -14.21 -8.38
N PRO A 826 -44.33 -12.88 -8.38
CA PRO A 826 -45.25 -12.09 -9.21
C PRO A 826 -44.88 -12.17 -10.70
N ALA A 827 -45.79 -11.76 -11.58
CA ALA A 827 -45.57 -11.84 -13.03
C ALA A 827 -44.40 -10.97 -13.51
N ASP A 828 -44.15 -9.85 -12.83
CA ASP A 828 -43.05 -8.91 -13.06
C ASP A 828 -41.79 -9.25 -12.23
N PHE A 829 -41.66 -10.48 -11.72
CA PHE A 829 -40.50 -10.89 -10.94
C PHE A 829 -39.20 -10.75 -11.75
N PRO A 830 -38.14 -10.13 -11.20
CA PRO A 830 -36.95 -9.80 -11.97
C PRO A 830 -36.21 -11.03 -12.53
N ASP A 831 -35.91 -11.01 -13.82
CA ASP A 831 -35.30 -12.16 -14.52
C ASP A 831 -33.90 -12.51 -14.00
N PHE A 832 -33.11 -11.51 -13.60
CA PHE A 832 -31.75 -11.77 -13.09
C PHE A 832 -31.74 -12.56 -11.76
N LEU A 833 -32.87 -12.59 -11.01
CA LEU A 833 -33.06 -13.41 -9.80
C LEU A 833 -33.59 -14.82 -10.09
N LYS A 834 -34.03 -15.08 -11.33
CA LYS A 834 -34.51 -16.40 -11.76
C LYS A 834 -33.36 -17.35 -12.09
N THR A 835 -32.13 -16.84 -12.16
CA THR A 835 -30.93 -17.60 -12.53
C THR A 835 -29.79 -17.36 -11.54
N LYS A 836 -28.93 -18.38 -11.42
CA LYS A 836 -27.67 -18.31 -10.68
C LYS A 836 -26.55 -18.79 -11.60
N THR A 837 -25.58 -17.92 -11.90
CA THR A 837 -24.37 -18.30 -12.65
C THR A 837 -23.25 -18.74 -11.70
N SER A 838 -22.08 -19.06 -12.26
CA SER A 838 -20.85 -19.33 -11.49
C SER A 838 -20.26 -18.09 -10.82
N ASN A 839 -20.53 -16.89 -11.34
CA ASN A 839 -20.09 -15.61 -10.77
C ASN A 839 -21.08 -15.03 -9.75
N ASP A 840 -22.22 -15.71 -9.56
CA ASP A 840 -23.26 -15.29 -8.66
C ASP A 840 -23.31 -16.15 -7.40
N ASP A 841 -23.49 -15.50 -6.28
CA ASP A 841 -24.13 -16.10 -5.12
C ASP A 841 -25.54 -15.56 -4.96
N LEU A 842 -26.42 -16.39 -4.43
CA LEU A 842 -27.79 -16.01 -4.14
C LEU A 842 -28.10 -16.41 -2.71
N ILE A 843 -28.59 -15.47 -1.91
CA ILE A 843 -29.08 -15.75 -0.57
C ILE A 843 -30.58 -15.52 -0.51
N VAL A 844 -31.22 -16.28 0.36
CA VAL A 844 -32.58 -16.04 0.82
C VAL A 844 -32.56 -15.71 2.29
N TYR A 845 -33.30 -14.69 2.71
CA TYR A 845 -33.30 -14.28 4.09
C TYR A 845 -34.67 -13.80 4.56
N GLN A 846 -34.91 -14.00 5.85
CA GLN A 846 -36.05 -13.43 6.56
C GLN A 846 -35.61 -12.09 7.18
N PRO A 847 -36.23 -10.96 6.82
CA PRO A 847 -35.88 -9.66 7.39
C PRO A 847 -36.36 -9.55 8.85
N VAL A 848 -35.82 -8.60 9.61
CA VAL A 848 -36.40 -8.19 10.89
C VAL A 848 -37.49 -7.14 10.62
N ASP A 849 -38.71 -7.44 11.03
CA ASP A 849 -39.82 -6.51 10.85
C ASP A 849 -39.70 -5.24 11.70
N MET A 850 -40.16 -4.13 11.13
CA MET A 850 -40.42 -2.91 11.91
C MET A 850 -41.71 -3.08 12.72
N PRO A 851 -41.81 -2.48 13.92
CA PRO A 851 -43.08 -2.38 14.65
C PRO A 851 -44.15 -1.67 13.82
N ASP A 852 -45.41 -2.09 13.90
CA ASP A 852 -46.51 -1.61 13.02
C ASP A 852 -46.71 -0.08 13.03
N GLY A 853 -46.36 0.60 14.12
CA GLY A 853 -46.43 2.07 14.23
C GLY A 853 -45.20 2.83 13.70
N GLN A 854 -44.12 2.15 13.34
CA GLN A 854 -42.86 2.76 12.89
C GLN A 854 -42.54 2.46 11.40
N ARG A 855 -43.38 1.68 10.72
CA ARG A 855 -43.23 1.34 9.29
C ARG A 855 -43.51 2.55 8.40
N SER A 856 -42.75 2.68 7.33
CA SER A 856 -43.10 3.54 6.18
C SER A 856 -42.97 2.75 4.88
N LEU A 857 -43.49 3.31 3.78
CA LEU A 857 -43.37 2.70 2.46
C LEU A 857 -41.90 2.43 2.09
N ASP A 858 -41.02 3.38 2.42
CA ASP A 858 -39.59 3.32 2.11
C ASP A 858 -38.72 2.65 3.21
N TYR A 859 -39.33 2.26 4.33
CA TYR A 859 -38.68 1.59 5.46
C TYR A 859 -39.62 0.57 6.15
N PRO A 860 -40.01 -0.53 5.45
CA PRO A 860 -40.94 -1.53 5.99
C PRO A 860 -40.28 -2.52 6.98
N HIS A 861 -38.95 -2.67 6.93
CA HIS A 861 -38.17 -3.60 7.76
C HIS A 861 -36.98 -2.87 8.41
N LYS A 862 -36.45 -3.40 9.51
CA LYS A 862 -35.28 -2.82 10.17
C LYS A 862 -34.07 -2.95 9.23
N GLU A 863 -33.35 -1.86 9.06
CA GLU A 863 -32.08 -1.80 8.35
C GLU A 863 -30.92 -1.53 9.33
N ILE A 864 -29.68 -1.68 8.87
CA ILE A 864 -28.51 -1.29 9.65
C ILE A 864 -28.58 0.20 9.98
N ILE A 865 -28.84 1.07 9.00
CA ILE A 865 -29.12 2.47 9.29
C ILE A 865 -30.53 2.61 9.85
N ALA A 866 -30.66 3.14 11.07
CA ALA A 866 -31.96 3.25 11.71
C ALA A 866 -32.82 4.34 11.06
N LYS A 867 -34.14 4.12 11.07
CA LYS A 867 -35.11 5.07 10.51
C LYS A 867 -34.96 6.51 11.03
N PRO A 868 -34.75 6.78 12.34
CA PRO A 868 -34.57 8.16 12.81
C PRO A 868 -33.35 8.87 12.22
N VAL A 869 -32.28 8.13 11.89
CA VAL A 869 -31.10 8.68 11.21
C VAL A 869 -31.42 9.01 9.76
N LEU A 870 -32.11 8.11 9.04
CA LEU A 870 -32.55 8.39 7.67
C LEU A 870 -33.47 9.62 7.61
N ASP A 871 -34.47 9.67 8.49
CA ASP A 871 -35.39 10.80 8.59
C ASP A 871 -34.65 12.11 8.90
N TYR A 872 -33.60 12.05 9.72
CA TYR A 872 -32.74 13.21 9.98
C TYR A 872 -31.99 13.67 8.74
N LEU A 873 -31.33 12.75 8.03
CA LEU A 873 -30.53 13.05 6.84
C LEU A 873 -31.38 13.54 5.66
N LEU A 874 -32.68 13.17 5.60
CA LEU A 874 -33.61 13.72 4.62
C LEU A 874 -33.85 15.22 4.81
N VAL A 875 -33.82 15.68 6.06
CA VAL A 875 -34.01 17.09 6.41
C VAL A 875 -32.67 17.84 6.46
N HIS A 876 -31.57 17.14 6.77
CA HIS A 876 -30.22 17.69 6.92
C HIS A 876 -29.26 16.91 6.02
N SER A 877 -29.12 17.35 4.78
CA SER A 877 -28.36 16.66 3.74
C SER A 877 -26.84 16.85 3.84
N LEU A 878 -26.27 16.68 5.04
CA LEU A 878 -24.84 16.81 5.31
C LEU A 878 -24.34 15.64 6.16
N PRO A 879 -23.06 15.25 6.03
CA PRO A 879 -22.47 14.23 6.89
C PRO A 879 -22.41 14.71 8.34
N PHE A 880 -22.40 13.79 9.30
CA PHE A 880 -22.45 14.09 10.73
C PHE A 880 -21.18 14.73 11.30
N ASN A 881 -20.07 14.74 10.57
CA ASN A 881 -18.85 15.47 10.92
C ASN A 881 -18.64 16.72 10.03
N ALA A 882 -19.68 17.15 9.30
CA ALA A 882 -19.69 18.48 8.69
C ALA A 882 -19.65 19.55 9.78
N HIS A 883 -19.13 20.73 9.44
CA HIS A 883 -19.13 21.89 10.32
C HIS A 883 -19.62 23.13 9.56
N SER A 884 -20.46 23.93 10.22
CA SER A 884 -21.02 25.17 9.65
C SER A 884 -21.66 25.00 8.26
N GLY A 885 -22.28 23.84 8.00
CA GLY A 885 -22.95 23.57 6.73
C GLY A 885 -22.05 23.01 5.62
N THR A 886 -20.79 22.68 5.90
CA THR A 886 -19.80 22.23 4.90
C THR A 886 -19.00 21.01 5.37
N GLU A 887 -18.52 20.20 4.43
CA GLU A 887 -17.49 19.19 4.71
C GLU A 887 -16.18 19.89 5.08
N VAL A 888 -15.46 19.35 6.06
CA VAL A 888 -14.21 19.93 6.57
C VAL A 888 -13.08 18.91 6.61
N ILE A 889 -11.84 19.38 6.73
CA ILE A 889 -10.68 18.54 7.03
C ILE A 889 -10.80 18.02 8.46
N ASP A 890 -11.34 16.82 8.60
CA ASP A 890 -11.50 16.11 9.87
C ASP A 890 -10.48 14.97 10.00
N THR A 891 -9.62 15.06 11.03
CA THR A 891 -8.64 14.04 11.40
C THR A 891 -9.03 13.26 12.66
N GLY A 892 -10.16 13.63 13.29
CA GLY A 892 -10.58 13.11 14.58
C GLY A 892 -11.68 12.07 14.47
N SER A 893 -12.38 11.85 15.58
CA SER A 893 -13.67 11.13 15.62
C SER A 893 -14.80 12.07 16.09
N SER A 894 -14.68 13.35 15.76
CA SER A 894 -15.69 14.36 16.06
C SER A 894 -17.00 14.06 15.33
N THR A 895 -18.10 14.40 15.98
CA THR A 895 -19.44 14.19 15.44
C THR A 895 -20.38 15.26 16.01
N GLU A 896 -21.27 15.74 15.15
CA GLU A 896 -22.40 16.62 15.46
C GLU A 896 -23.72 15.83 15.42
N ILE A 897 -23.72 14.55 15.83
CA ILE A 897 -24.95 13.76 15.89
C ILE A 897 -25.92 14.41 16.90
N PRO A 898 -27.16 14.73 16.50
CA PRO A 898 -28.18 15.24 17.41
C PRO A 898 -28.43 14.27 18.56
N SER A 899 -28.51 14.79 19.78
CA SER A 899 -28.75 13.98 21.00
C SER A 899 -30.01 13.11 20.92
N ARG A 900 -31.03 13.53 20.16
CA ARG A 900 -32.25 12.73 19.92
C ARG A 900 -32.03 11.44 19.13
N LEU A 901 -30.93 11.31 18.39
CA LEU A 901 -30.55 10.11 17.65
C LEU A 901 -29.70 9.17 18.50
N VAL A 902 -29.24 9.61 19.67
CA VAL A 902 -28.44 8.84 20.60
C VAL A 902 -29.36 8.30 21.71
N PRO A 903 -29.40 6.98 21.95
CA PRO A 903 -30.17 6.45 23.06
C PRO A 903 -29.67 7.03 24.40
N CYS A 904 -30.61 7.30 25.31
CA CYS A 904 -30.31 7.87 26.62
C CYS A 904 -29.22 7.05 27.32
N CYS A 905 -28.16 7.72 27.76
CA CYS A 905 -27.00 7.13 28.46
C CYS A 905 -26.10 6.18 27.62
N SER A 906 -26.24 6.15 26.29
CA SER A 906 -25.31 5.37 25.44
C SER A 906 -23.95 6.05 25.33
N LYS A 907 -22.88 5.28 25.55
CA LYS A 907 -21.49 5.70 25.31
C LYS A 907 -21.02 5.38 23.88
N ARG A 908 -21.94 4.90 23.02
CA ARG A 908 -21.65 4.39 21.67
C ARG A 908 -22.16 5.32 20.57
N GLU A 909 -22.27 6.61 20.84
CA GLU A 909 -22.73 7.61 19.86
C GLU A 909 -21.90 7.57 18.56
N ARG A 910 -20.59 7.30 18.66
CA ARG A 910 -19.67 7.24 17.52
C ARG A 910 -19.80 5.94 16.70
N GLU A 911 -20.51 4.94 17.21
CA GLU A 911 -20.84 3.69 16.50
C GLU A 911 -22.16 3.82 15.70
N ILE A 912 -22.87 4.95 15.78
CA ILE A 912 -24.11 5.18 15.03
C ILE A 912 -23.79 5.22 13.54
N ILE A 913 -24.48 4.35 12.79
CA ILE A 913 -24.38 4.27 11.33
C ILE A 913 -25.15 5.42 10.69
N GLY A 914 -24.49 6.15 9.80
CA GLY A 914 -24.97 7.33 9.09
C GLY A 914 -24.10 7.67 7.88
N LEU A 915 -23.90 8.97 7.65
CA LEU A 915 -22.95 9.51 6.67
C LEU A 915 -21.89 10.33 7.39
N TYR A 916 -20.63 10.04 7.14
CA TYR A 916 -19.48 10.78 7.66
C TYR A 916 -18.54 11.06 6.49
N SER A 917 -18.02 12.28 6.42
CA SER A 917 -17.07 12.76 5.41
C SER A 917 -15.70 12.16 5.64
N GLY A 918 -15.10 11.65 4.58
CA GLY A 918 -13.73 11.15 4.55
C GLY A 918 -13.62 9.68 4.14
N GLY A 919 -12.39 9.26 3.85
CA GLY A 919 -12.05 7.89 3.44
C GLY A 919 -11.24 7.86 2.15
N ALA A 920 -10.62 6.71 1.84
CA ALA A 920 -9.71 6.55 0.71
C ALA A 920 -8.69 7.71 0.60
N ARG A 921 -8.15 8.16 1.74
CA ARG A 921 -7.22 9.30 1.89
C ARG A 921 -7.83 10.69 1.62
N SER A 922 -9.06 10.81 1.15
CA SER A 922 -9.72 12.11 0.98
C SER A 922 -10.52 12.54 2.20
N HIS A 923 -10.66 13.84 2.45
CA HIS A 923 -11.52 14.39 3.53
C HIS A 923 -12.94 14.72 3.09
N GLY A 924 -13.13 15.17 1.85
CA GLY A 924 -14.44 15.50 1.26
C GLY A 924 -14.78 14.68 0.04
N GLY A 925 -16.05 14.70 -0.37
CA GLY A 925 -16.50 14.08 -1.63
C GLY A 925 -16.66 12.56 -1.59
N ILE A 926 -16.31 11.95 -0.46
CA ILE A 926 -16.44 10.53 -0.16
C ILE A 926 -17.01 10.37 1.25
N TYR A 927 -17.86 9.36 1.42
CA TYR A 927 -18.52 9.07 2.68
C TYR A 927 -18.25 7.66 3.17
N HIS A 928 -18.25 7.54 4.50
CA HIS A 928 -18.11 6.29 5.22
C HIS A 928 -19.19 6.19 6.35
N PRO A 929 -19.42 5.01 6.95
CA PRO A 929 -20.65 4.72 7.69
C PRO A 929 -20.66 5.16 9.15
N ALA A 930 -19.52 5.33 9.83
CA ALA A 930 -19.46 5.57 11.28
C ALA A 930 -18.29 6.47 11.68
N ALA A 931 -18.46 7.34 12.70
CA ALA A 931 -17.35 8.15 13.24
C ALA A 931 -16.24 7.31 13.88
N GLN A 932 -16.58 6.11 14.36
CA GLN A 932 -15.64 5.18 14.97
C GLN A 932 -15.75 3.80 14.32
N CYS A 933 -14.67 3.40 13.68
CA CYS A 933 -14.49 2.10 13.03
C CYS A 933 -13.00 1.75 13.06
N MET A 934 -12.66 0.46 13.17
CA MET A 934 -11.28 -0.02 13.02
C MET A 934 -10.67 0.42 11.67
N MET A 935 -11.48 0.54 10.61
CA MET A 935 -11.06 1.04 9.30
C MET A 935 -10.78 2.55 9.26
N ARG A 936 -11.16 3.31 10.31
CA ARG A 936 -10.79 4.72 10.47
C ARG A 936 -9.56 4.86 11.38
N HIS A 937 -9.59 4.19 12.52
CA HIS A 937 -8.48 4.12 13.47
C HIS A 937 -8.51 2.76 14.16
N HIS A 938 -7.43 1.98 14.10
CA HIS A 938 -7.39 0.63 14.66
C HIS A 938 -7.12 0.59 16.18
N ALA A 939 -6.61 1.68 16.74
CA ALA A 939 -6.34 1.82 18.17
C ALA A 939 -6.61 3.24 18.70
N THR A 940 -6.90 3.33 20.00
CA THR A 940 -6.96 4.58 20.77
C THR A 940 -6.05 4.45 22.00
N LYS A 941 -5.76 5.57 22.68
CA LYS A 941 -5.06 5.56 23.98
C LYS A 941 -5.69 4.60 25.02
N ASN A 942 -6.98 4.29 24.87
CA ASN A 942 -7.76 3.49 25.82
C ASN A 942 -8.04 2.04 25.35
N GLY A 943 -7.45 1.59 24.24
CA GLY A 943 -7.65 0.24 23.68
C GLY A 943 -8.06 0.24 22.22
N HIS A 944 -8.47 -0.92 21.70
CA HIS A 944 -8.83 -1.04 20.29
C HIS A 944 -10.20 -0.47 19.95
N VAL A 945 -10.35 -0.15 18.67
CA VAL A 945 -11.62 0.20 18.06
C VAL A 945 -12.23 -1.03 17.40
N GLU A 946 -13.51 -1.27 17.63
CA GLU A 946 -14.23 -2.34 16.94
C GLU A 946 -14.58 -1.93 15.50
N LEU A 947 -14.80 -2.90 14.62
CA LEU A 947 -15.39 -2.64 13.31
C LEU A 947 -16.83 -2.11 13.45
N CYS A 948 -17.18 -1.10 12.66
CA CYS A 948 -18.54 -0.58 12.61
C CYS A 948 -19.52 -1.66 12.10
N ALA A 949 -20.82 -1.47 12.32
CA ALA A 949 -21.82 -2.47 11.95
C ALA A 949 -21.84 -2.78 10.44
N VAL A 950 -21.54 -1.79 9.58
CA VAL A 950 -21.43 -1.98 8.12
C VAL A 950 -20.26 -2.88 7.78
N CYS A 951 -19.05 -2.59 8.28
CA CYS A 951 -17.87 -3.43 8.08
C CYS A 951 -18.10 -4.87 8.58
N ARG A 952 -18.70 -5.02 9.77
CA ARG A 952 -19.04 -6.34 10.32
C ARG A 952 -20.04 -7.09 9.44
N TYR A 953 -21.08 -6.41 8.99
CA TYR A 953 -22.07 -6.99 8.09
C TYR A 953 -21.45 -7.43 6.77
N THR A 954 -20.55 -6.64 6.20
CA THR A 954 -19.80 -6.99 4.98
C THR A 954 -19.02 -8.28 5.15
N LEU A 955 -18.25 -8.41 6.24
CA LEU A 955 -17.48 -9.63 6.51
C LEU A 955 -18.39 -10.86 6.68
N ILE A 956 -19.52 -10.71 7.40
CA ILE A 956 -20.53 -11.79 7.47
C ILE A 956 -21.07 -12.13 6.09
N ASN A 957 -21.42 -11.12 5.29
CA ASN A 957 -21.92 -11.33 3.94
C ASN A 957 -20.90 -12.08 3.08
N LEU A 958 -19.63 -11.75 3.17
CA LEU A 958 -18.59 -12.31 2.33
C LEU A 958 -18.22 -13.73 2.73
N ILE A 959 -18.09 -13.97 4.03
CA ILE A 959 -17.44 -15.17 4.57
C ILE A 959 -18.48 -16.24 4.90
N ASP A 960 -19.50 -15.90 5.69
CA ASP A 960 -20.55 -16.84 6.07
C ASP A 960 -21.89 -16.12 6.35
N PRO A 961 -22.74 -15.99 5.33
CA PRO A 961 -24.06 -15.36 5.44
C PRO A 961 -24.99 -16.00 6.46
N THR A 962 -24.75 -17.26 6.85
CA THR A 962 -25.62 -17.92 7.82
C THR A 962 -25.53 -17.29 9.21
N GLN A 963 -24.49 -16.50 9.46
CA GLN A 963 -24.27 -15.80 10.74
C GLN A 963 -25.03 -14.47 10.86
N PHE A 964 -25.81 -14.04 9.86
CA PHE A 964 -26.55 -12.77 9.97
C PHE A 964 -27.54 -12.71 11.13
N GLY A 965 -28.14 -13.84 11.54
CA GLY A 965 -29.01 -13.89 12.72
C GLY A 965 -28.24 -13.59 14.02
N ALA A 966 -27.04 -14.15 14.15
CA ALA A 966 -26.15 -13.90 15.29
C ALA A 966 -25.65 -12.45 15.29
N PHE A 967 -25.24 -11.94 14.12
CA PHE A 967 -24.88 -10.54 13.94
C PHE A 967 -26.02 -9.59 14.34
N THR A 968 -27.23 -9.84 13.85
CA THR A 968 -28.41 -9.02 14.16
C THR A 968 -28.70 -9.01 15.65
N THR A 969 -28.57 -10.16 16.32
CA THR A 969 -28.74 -10.26 17.76
C THR A 969 -27.68 -9.45 18.51
N ASP A 970 -26.39 -9.56 18.16
CA ASP A 970 -25.34 -8.73 18.76
C ASP A 970 -25.55 -7.24 18.49
N TYR A 971 -25.94 -6.87 17.27
CA TYR A 971 -26.19 -5.49 16.87
C TYR A 971 -27.29 -4.83 17.70
N LEU A 972 -28.45 -5.50 17.82
CA LEU A 972 -29.57 -5.00 18.61
C LEU A 972 -29.24 -4.93 20.11
N ASN A 973 -28.49 -5.91 20.64
CA ASN A 973 -28.09 -5.94 22.05
C ASN A 973 -27.13 -4.80 22.44
N ARG A 974 -26.42 -4.19 21.48
CA ARG A 974 -25.53 -3.06 21.74
C ARG A 974 -26.26 -1.75 22.02
N LYS A 975 -27.57 -1.66 21.74
CA LYS A 975 -28.41 -0.47 22.00
C LYS A 975 -27.77 0.80 21.44
N ILE A 976 -27.34 0.75 20.18
CA ILE A 976 -26.71 1.88 19.47
C ILE A 976 -27.76 2.96 19.13
N TYR A 977 -29.03 2.56 18.93
CA TYR A 977 -30.13 3.45 18.57
C TYR A 977 -31.19 3.54 19.66
N PRO A 978 -31.93 4.66 19.75
CA PRO A 978 -33.14 4.71 20.55
C PRO A 978 -34.18 3.73 20.00
N ASP A 979 -34.82 2.97 20.89
CA ASP A 979 -35.93 2.05 20.56
C ASP A 979 -37.23 2.82 20.22
#